data_AF-A0A2G9S8J0-F1
#
_entry.id   AF-A0A2G9S8J0-F1
#
_cell.length_a   1.000
_cell.length_b   1.000
_cell.length_c   1.000
_cell.angle_alpha   90.00
_cell.angle_beta   90.00
_cell.angle_gamma   90.00
#
_symmetry.space_group_name_H-M   'P 1'
#
loop_
_entity.id
_entity.type
_entity.pdbx_description
1 polymer ?
#
loop_
_entity_poly.entity_id
_entity_poly.type
_entity_poly.pdbx_seq_one_letter_code
_entity_poly.pdbx_strand_id
1 'polypeptide(L)'
;ENEVPSEDALILQLQLAKGQEKFVEALKSQQKTITELQQKLSEQQSLLVNQQREILDQQRRMYEQMDMIKVQYSILFDTVKQMSFQSLQEDIQQYFEAHLQGLQNQVRSHLQKTYSVHKMDVDANIIDVGAGAPLPDCGPCEGDEFCSFQKSPPQCEKCTLCPAGFFQMSDCTENVDRICQDRDECMDSPSICGEKIKCLNTPGGFRCLGVPEKDAALGLCGEQYFFNKDLQECQACSECEEGVVAFPCTADSDTVCTMASESKLFESWSAGLSVPSPKMANSQIFPGLSLKIKEKVQCEMLSPDDNQIVFKQHGLLWVDLNFAVRHNCRNFLQLSLKLNNSEEGYELSGSRIEQPDGKYFQSTSISSAAEVEPSQTLSVVLKSPNQFCNQSKDLHVYDLNMPLSLFWVSHDTGAVAMSAQMSTAMHYQTNYRPTFRILSVSDPYMISLTHDGRSIKFTESGVVKFVFQQALYSMGPTCVREGFTLLSYINRNGSNSELIQVFKSGVNYRDTSISASSAAKVNSGDIISFEVLSPAQCNVRYFGENSGISMLSLIWIPTGISTAITASVSATGLPTGAVKNKLLSFSQDLPQDKIIQLISTGQYAHKYFKFSENGGVSVSFNLKLIHSCNVIKVTLNTKISDQAQPSIVTQQIGGQMPEGTQWTSVSLRSSFDVENGTLLSVSLDCIRGRINQISTEKGTNLSILWVSS
;
A
#
# COMPACT_ATOMS: atom_id res chain seq x y z
N GLU A 1 -12.25 74.65 43.62
CA GLU A 1 -10.83 74.37 43.93
C GLU A 1 -10.30 73.35 42.94
N ASN A 2 -9.02 73.48 42.59
CA ASN A 2 -8.26 72.79 41.55
C ASN A 2 -8.28 73.44 40.15
N GLU A 3 -7.80 74.69 40.11
CA GLU A 3 -7.12 75.22 38.93
C GLU A 3 -5.76 74.51 38.81
N VAL A 4 -5.56 73.77 37.70
CA VAL A 4 -4.24 73.23 37.33
C VAL A 4 -3.47 74.36 36.63
N PRO A 5 -2.20 74.64 36.97
CA PRO A 5 -1.46 75.78 36.42
C PRO A 5 -1.25 75.61 34.91
N SER A 6 -1.46 76.68 34.15
CA SER A 6 -1.46 76.69 32.67
C SER A 6 -0.13 76.31 32.02
N GLU A 7 0.97 76.24 32.76
CA GLU A 7 2.31 75.94 32.22
C GLU A 7 2.52 74.44 31.97
N ASP A 8 2.01 73.56 32.83
CA ASP A 8 2.20 72.11 32.69
C ASP A 8 1.33 71.50 31.58
N ALA A 9 0.15 72.06 31.33
CA ALA A 9 -0.70 71.66 30.20
C ALA A 9 -0.04 71.97 28.85
N LEU A 10 0.69 73.09 28.76
CA LEU A 10 1.39 73.52 27.55
C LEU A 10 2.60 72.65 27.25
N ILE A 11 3.35 72.24 28.28
CA ILE A 11 4.49 71.32 28.13
C ILE A 11 4.03 69.93 27.69
N LEU A 12 2.94 69.41 28.25
CA LEU A 12 2.36 68.12 27.88
C LEU A 12 1.86 68.14 26.43
N GLN A 13 1.22 69.22 26.00
CA GLN A 13 0.73 69.39 24.63
C GLN A 13 1.87 69.53 23.61
N LEU A 14 2.96 70.21 23.97
CA LEU A 14 4.19 70.30 23.16
C LEU A 14 4.91 68.95 23.04
N GLN A 15 4.99 68.15 24.10
CA GLN A 15 5.59 66.81 24.02
C GLN A 15 4.73 65.84 23.18
N LEU A 16 3.40 65.94 23.28
CA LEU A 16 2.48 65.15 22.45
C LEU A 16 2.57 65.52 20.98
N ALA A 17 2.64 66.82 20.65
CA ALA A 17 2.85 67.29 19.29
C ALA A 17 4.19 66.81 18.71
N LYS A 18 5.27 66.89 19.49
CA LYS A 18 6.61 66.44 19.08
C LYS A 18 6.71 64.93 18.94
N GLY A 19 5.97 64.18 19.77
CA GLY A 19 5.82 62.73 19.65
C GLY A 19 5.03 62.31 18.41
N GLN A 20 3.96 63.04 18.07
CA GLN A 20 3.19 62.84 16.85
C GLN A 20 4.00 63.13 15.59
N GLU A 21 4.81 64.20 15.56
CA GLU A 21 5.70 64.48 14.43
C GLU A 21 6.70 63.36 14.18
N LYS A 22 7.36 62.84 15.24
CA LYS A 22 8.28 61.70 15.12
C LYS A 22 7.59 60.44 14.62
N PHE A 23 6.34 60.19 15.04
CA PHE A 23 5.58 59.03 14.58
C PHE A 23 5.17 59.17 13.11
N VAL A 24 4.80 60.38 12.67
CA VAL A 24 4.49 60.67 11.27
C VAL A 24 5.74 60.56 10.38
N GLU A 25 6.90 60.99 10.86
CA GLU A 25 8.17 60.77 10.14
C GLU A 25 8.54 59.29 10.03
N ALA A 26 8.36 58.51 11.10
CA ALA A 26 8.58 57.07 11.08
C ALA A 26 7.62 56.37 10.09
N LEU A 27 6.33 56.73 10.09
CA LEU A 27 5.36 56.21 9.13
C LEU A 27 5.70 56.59 7.69
N LYS A 28 6.15 57.82 7.43
CA LYS A 28 6.62 58.22 6.09
C LYS A 28 7.85 57.43 5.65
N SER A 29 8.79 57.14 6.57
CA SER A 29 9.95 56.29 6.25
C SER A 29 9.54 54.85 5.94
N GLN A 30 8.59 54.28 6.69
CA GLN A 30 8.08 52.94 6.42
C GLN A 30 7.31 52.88 5.10
N GLN A 31 6.49 53.89 4.80
CA GLN A 31 5.78 53.97 3.54
C GLN A 31 6.75 54.04 2.36
N LYS A 32 7.86 54.78 2.49
CA LYS A 32 8.92 54.84 1.47
C LYS A 32 9.56 53.47 1.24
N THR A 33 9.90 52.73 2.30
CA THR A 33 10.47 51.38 2.18
C THR A 33 9.50 50.38 1.55
N ILE A 34 8.20 50.50 1.82
CA ILE A 34 7.17 49.64 1.21
C ILE A 34 7.06 49.91 -0.29
N THR A 35 7.10 51.18 -0.72
CA THR A 35 7.13 51.51 -2.16
C THR A 35 8.39 51.01 -2.86
N GLU A 36 9.55 51.09 -2.23
CA GLU A 36 10.81 50.55 -2.80
C GLU A 36 10.78 49.02 -2.92
N LEU A 37 10.21 48.33 -1.92
CA LEU A 37 10.00 46.87 -1.96
C LEU A 37 8.99 46.47 -3.04
N GLN A 38 7.87 47.18 -3.17
CA GLN A 38 6.90 46.93 -4.25
C GLN A 38 7.54 47.13 -5.63
N GLN A 39 8.39 48.14 -5.79
CA GLN A 39 9.08 48.38 -7.05
C GLN A 39 10.04 47.23 -7.39
N LYS A 40 10.88 46.78 -6.44
CA LYS A 40 11.77 45.63 -6.64
C LYS A 40 11.01 44.33 -6.93
N LEU A 41 9.87 44.12 -6.27
CA LEU A 41 9.03 42.95 -6.52
C LEU A 41 8.47 42.97 -7.95
N SER A 42 8.04 44.14 -8.43
CA SER A 42 7.55 44.30 -9.80
C SER A 42 8.65 44.04 -10.85
N GLU A 43 9.88 44.47 -10.58
CA GLU A 43 11.03 44.20 -11.44
C GLU A 43 11.35 42.70 -11.48
N GLN A 44 11.38 42.02 -10.32
CA GLN A 44 11.60 40.57 -10.26
C GLN A 44 10.49 39.79 -10.97
N GLN A 45 9.22 40.21 -10.81
CA GLN A 45 8.10 39.58 -11.50
C GLN A 45 8.22 39.75 -13.02
N SER A 46 8.66 40.93 -13.49
CA SER A 46 8.88 41.16 -14.93
C SER A 46 10.02 40.31 -15.51
N LEU A 47 11.08 40.09 -14.73
CA LEU A 47 12.21 39.23 -15.14
C LEU A 47 11.78 37.76 -15.25
N LEU A 48 11.00 37.26 -14.28
CA LEU A 48 10.47 35.90 -14.28
C LEU A 48 9.52 35.65 -15.46
N VAL A 49 8.65 36.61 -15.77
CA VAL A 49 7.74 36.49 -16.93
C VAL A 49 8.53 36.46 -18.25
N ASN A 50 9.60 37.24 -18.36
CA ASN A 50 10.47 37.19 -19.53
C ASN A 50 11.20 35.85 -19.65
N GLN A 51 11.74 35.30 -18.55
CA GLN A 51 12.34 33.96 -18.56
C GLN A 51 11.33 32.88 -18.95
N GLN A 52 10.11 32.95 -18.44
CA GLN A 52 9.06 31.99 -18.78
C GLN A 52 8.69 32.06 -20.27
N ARG A 53 8.65 33.27 -20.86
CA ARG A 53 8.41 33.46 -22.29
C ARG A 53 9.55 32.91 -23.14
N GLU A 54 10.79 33.08 -22.70
CA GLU A 54 11.98 32.57 -23.40
C GLU A 54 12.04 31.03 -23.40
N ILE A 55 11.67 30.39 -22.28
CA ILE A 55 11.55 28.93 -22.16
C ILE A 55 10.46 28.40 -23.11
N LEU A 56 9.31 29.07 -23.20
CA LEU A 56 8.24 28.69 -24.12
C LEU A 56 8.66 28.81 -25.59
N ASP A 57 9.41 29.86 -25.95
CA ASP A 57 9.97 30.01 -27.30
C ASP A 57 11.06 28.98 -27.61
N GLN A 58 11.83 28.53 -26.62
CA GLN A 58 12.75 27.40 -26.78
C GLN A 58 12.00 26.08 -27.00
N GLN A 59 10.95 25.81 -26.22
CA GLN A 59 10.12 24.62 -26.43
C GLN A 59 9.47 24.62 -27.81
N ARG A 60 8.96 25.76 -28.27
CA ARG A 60 8.36 25.88 -29.62
C ARG A 60 9.38 25.56 -30.72
N ARG A 61 10.60 26.10 -30.62
CA ARG A 61 11.68 25.81 -31.59
C ARG A 61 12.09 24.33 -31.58
N MET A 62 12.13 23.70 -30.40
CA MET A 62 12.36 22.27 -30.27
C MET A 62 11.24 21.44 -30.92
N TYR A 63 9.97 21.84 -30.77
CA TYR A 63 8.85 21.17 -31.44
C TYR A 63 8.91 21.30 -32.98
N GLU A 64 9.29 22.47 -33.50
CA GLU A 64 9.48 22.66 -34.95
C GLU A 64 10.63 21.80 -35.50
N GLN A 65 11.72 21.64 -34.74
CA GLN A 65 12.81 20.73 -35.10
C GLN A 65 12.36 19.26 -35.08
N MET A 66 11.58 18.85 -34.07
CA MET A 66 10.99 17.52 -33.99
C MET A 66 10.06 17.20 -35.18
N ASP A 67 9.27 18.17 -35.64
CA ASP A 67 8.41 17.99 -36.82
C ASP A 67 9.22 17.87 -38.11
N MET A 68 10.33 18.62 -38.26
CA MET A 68 11.25 18.41 -39.39
C MET A 68 11.90 17.03 -39.36
N ILE A 69 12.28 16.53 -38.19
CA ILE A 69 12.83 15.17 -38.02
C ILE A 69 11.76 14.13 -38.37
N LYS A 70 10.50 14.32 -37.95
CA LYS A 70 9.39 13.44 -38.33
C LYS A 70 9.14 13.41 -39.83
N VAL A 71 9.18 14.56 -40.50
CA VAL A 71 9.02 14.62 -41.96
C VAL A 71 10.19 13.93 -42.65
N GLN A 72 11.43 14.11 -42.20
CA GLN A 72 12.59 13.36 -42.72
C GLN A 72 12.45 11.86 -42.50
N TYR A 73 12.03 11.42 -41.31
CA TYR A 73 11.79 10.00 -41.03
C TYR A 73 10.64 9.43 -41.85
N SER A 74 9.59 10.21 -42.11
CA SER A 74 8.46 9.82 -42.96
C SER A 74 8.89 9.66 -44.42
N ILE A 75 9.73 10.57 -44.93
CA ILE A 75 10.30 10.47 -46.28
C ILE A 75 11.21 9.25 -46.37
N LEU A 76 12.07 9.01 -45.38
CA LEU A 76 12.90 7.81 -45.30
C LEU A 76 12.05 6.54 -45.29
N PHE A 77 10.99 6.52 -44.49
CA PHE A 77 10.10 5.37 -44.39
C PHE A 77 9.31 5.11 -45.69
N ASP A 78 8.87 6.16 -46.39
CA ASP A 78 8.22 6.04 -47.70
C ASP A 78 9.21 5.62 -48.80
N THR A 79 10.46 6.07 -48.76
CA THR A 79 11.50 5.58 -49.69
C THR A 79 11.86 4.11 -49.44
N VAL A 80 11.82 3.66 -48.18
CA VAL A 80 11.99 2.23 -47.83
C VAL A 80 10.77 1.40 -48.26
N LYS A 81 9.55 1.95 -48.20
CA LYS A 81 8.34 1.28 -48.71
C LYS A 81 8.30 1.18 -50.23
N GLN A 82 8.87 2.16 -50.96
CA GLN A 82 8.85 2.19 -52.43
C GLN A 82 9.95 1.36 -53.09
N MET A 83 10.99 0.93 -52.37
CA MET A 83 11.99 0.00 -52.88
C MET A 83 11.61 -1.45 -52.54
N SER A 84 11.14 -2.18 -53.55
CA SER A 84 10.84 -3.61 -53.49
C SER A 84 12.05 -4.43 -53.04
N PHE A 85 11.84 -5.23 -51.99
CA PHE A 85 12.73 -6.28 -51.50
C PHE A 85 13.03 -7.32 -52.58
N GLN A 86 14.19 -7.23 -53.25
CA GLN A 86 14.88 -8.43 -53.75
C GLN A 86 16.36 -8.26 -54.20
N SER A 87 17.04 -7.13 -53.98
CA SER A 87 18.46 -7.04 -54.38
C SER A 87 19.36 -6.08 -53.60
N LEU A 88 19.09 -5.79 -52.32
CA LEU A 88 19.84 -4.77 -51.56
C LEU A 88 20.27 -5.20 -50.14
N GLN A 89 20.40 -6.51 -49.90
CA GLN A 89 20.85 -7.00 -48.59
C GLN A 89 22.39 -7.04 -48.45
N GLU A 90 23.15 -6.91 -49.54
CA GLU A 90 24.63 -6.82 -49.48
C GLU A 90 25.16 -5.37 -49.47
N ASP A 91 24.47 -4.42 -50.10
CA ASP A 91 24.96 -3.03 -50.21
C ASP A 91 24.69 -2.16 -48.97
N ILE A 92 23.66 -2.47 -48.16
CA ILE A 92 23.31 -1.68 -46.96
C ILE A 92 24.29 -1.91 -45.80
N GLN A 93 24.96 -3.07 -45.76
CA GLN A 93 25.91 -3.41 -44.71
C GLN A 93 27.23 -2.64 -44.88
N GLN A 94 27.70 -2.46 -46.11
CA GLN A 94 28.90 -1.67 -46.40
C GLN A 94 28.70 -0.15 -46.22
N TYR A 95 27.48 0.36 -46.48
CA TYR A 95 27.22 1.80 -46.34
C TYR A 95 27.15 2.25 -44.87
N PHE A 96 26.66 1.38 -43.98
CA PHE A 96 26.59 1.67 -42.53
C PHE A 96 27.95 1.63 -41.83
N GLU A 97 28.86 0.74 -42.25
CA GLU A 97 30.22 0.67 -41.69
C GLU A 97 31.08 1.90 -42.04
N ALA A 98 30.94 2.44 -43.25
CA ALA A 98 31.70 3.62 -43.67
C ALA A 98 31.26 4.92 -42.96
N HIS A 99 29.97 5.04 -42.59
CA HIS A 99 29.46 6.26 -41.95
C HIS A 99 29.73 6.29 -40.43
N LEU A 100 29.79 5.14 -39.77
CA LEU A 100 30.11 5.03 -38.34
C LEU A 100 31.60 5.28 -38.03
N GLN A 101 32.51 4.92 -38.94
CA GLN A 101 33.94 5.24 -38.78
C GLN A 101 34.25 6.74 -38.98
N GLY A 102 33.40 7.48 -39.71
CA GLY A 102 33.53 8.93 -39.90
C GLY A 102 33.19 9.74 -38.65
N LEU A 103 32.12 9.38 -37.94
CA LEU A 103 31.68 10.09 -36.73
C LEU A 103 32.56 9.79 -35.50
N GLN A 104 33.17 8.62 -35.42
CA GLN A 104 34.01 8.23 -34.28
C GLN A 104 35.37 8.98 -34.27
N ASN A 105 35.86 9.40 -35.44
CA ASN A 105 37.09 10.19 -35.58
C ASN A 105 36.90 11.69 -35.35
N GLN A 106 35.65 12.19 -35.38
CA GLN A 106 35.33 13.59 -35.16
C GLN A 106 35.03 13.93 -33.67
N VAL A 107 34.64 12.93 -32.88
CA VAL A 107 34.43 13.08 -31.42
C VAL A 107 35.73 12.92 -30.63
N ARG A 108 36.76 12.27 -31.20
CA ARG A 108 38.06 12.06 -30.56
C ARG A 108 39.02 13.25 -30.63
N SER A 109 38.73 14.26 -31.46
CA SER A 109 39.60 15.44 -31.66
C SER A 109 39.19 16.69 -30.87
N HIS A 110 38.04 16.67 -30.17
CA HIS A 110 37.52 17.82 -29.43
C HIS A 110 37.60 17.73 -27.90
N LEU A 111 38.03 16.60 -27.32
CA LEU A 111 38.13 16.39 -25.87
C LEU A 111 39.57 16.42 -25.31
N GLN A 112 40.55 16.91 -26.07
CA GLN A 112 41.97 16.94 -25.68
C GLN A 112 42.59 18.37 -25.66
N LYS A 113 41.79 19.40 -25.37
CA LYS A 113 42.29 20.77 -25.22
C LYS A 113 41.64 21.54 -24.06
N THR A 114 41.72 21.01 -22.84
CA THR A 114 41.69 21.87 -21.66
C THR A 114 42.35 21.15 -20.48
N TYR A 115 43.34 21.82 -19.88
CA TYR A 115 44.09 21.46 -18.67
C TYR A 115 45.31 20.54 -18.82
N SER A 116 46.42 21.17 -19.19
CA SER A 116 47.72 20.93 -18.58
C SER A 116 48.31 22.31 -18.25
N VAL A 117 48.77 22.54 -17.01
CA VAL A 117 50.16 22.91 -16.61
C VAL A 117 50.22 23.13 -15.07
N HIS A 118 50.95 22.29 -14.32
CA HIS A 118 52.10 22.63 -13.44
C HIS A 118 52.46 21.52 -12.42
N LYS A 119 53.42 20.68 -12.81
CA LYS A 119 54.67 20.24 -12.12
C LYS A 119 54.83 20.46 -10.58
N MET A 120 55.13 19.39 -9.82
CA MET A 120 56.49 18.97 -9.41
C MET A 120 56.48 17.72 -8.49
N ASP A 121 57.47 16.85 -8.70
CA ASP A 121 57.83 15.57 -8.02
C ASP A 121 58.14 15.70 -6.52
N VAL A 122 58.10 14.57 -5.77
CA VAL A 122 59.28 13.93 -5.12
C VAL A 122 58.96 12.47 -4.71
N ASP A 123 59.93 11.60 -4.99
CA ASP A 123 60.09 10.15 -4.79
C ASP A 123 59.68 9.51 -3.44
N ALA A 124 59.27 8.24 -3.53
CA ALA A 124 59.74 7.18 -2.63
C ALA A 124 59.84 5.83 -3.38
N ASN A 125 61.07 5.40 -3.65
CA ASN A 125 61.40 4.06 -4.16
C ASN A 125 61.23 3.00 -3.06
N ILE A 126 60.46 1.92 -3.32
CA ILE A 126 60.64 0.63 -2.65
C ILE A 126 60.59 -0.51 -3.70
N ILE A 127 61.80 -0.94 -4.06
CA ILE A 127 62.29 -2.28 -4.42
C ILE A 127 61.26 -3.33 -4.85
N ASP A 128 61.36 -3.70 -6.13
CA ASP A 128 60.78 -4.88 -6.79
C ASP A 128 61.45 -6.18 -6.30
N VAL A 129 60.63 -7.14 -5.83
CA VAL A 129 61.03 -8.55 -5.63
C VAL A 129 59.96 -9.46 -6.25
N GLY A 130 60.22 -9.89 -7.49
CA GLY A 130 60.10 -11.26 -7.98
C GLY A 130 58.90 -12.13 -7.56
N ALA A 131 57.94 -12.24 -8.48
CA ALA A 131 57.15 -13.42 -8.85
C ALA A 131 56.86 -14.53 -7.80
N GLY A 132 55.60 -14.64 -7.35
CA GLY A 132 55.04 -15.87 -6.79
C GLY A 132 53.70 -15.69 -6.04
N ALA A 133 52.62 -16.28 -6.58
CA ALA A 133 51.25 -16.44 -6.06
C ALA A 133 50.28 -15.24 -6.21
N PRO A 134 49.01 -15.47 -6.59
CA PRO A 134 47.98 -14.43 -6.46
C PRO A 134 47.76 -14.20 -4.96
N LEU A 135 48.06 -12.99 -4.51
CA LEU A 135 47.58 -12.50 -3.22
C LEU A 135 46.05 -12.66 -3.21
N PRO A 136 45.44 -13.20 -2.15
CA PRO A 136 44.00 -13.26 -2.05
C PRO A 136 43.50 -11.82 -1.88
N ASP A 137 42.97 -11.27 -2.96
CA ASP A 137 42.49 -9.89 -3.05
C ASP A 137 41.01 -9.87 -2.65
N CYS A 138 40.61 -9.02 -1.71
CA CYS A 138 39.20 -8.59 -1.67
C CYS A 138 38.97 -7.70 -2.89
N GLY A 139 37.80 -7.81 -3.52
CA GLY A 139 37.36 -6.74 -4.43
C GLY A 139 37.18 -5.40 -3.68
N PRO A 140 36.87 -4.29 -4.38
CA PRO A 140 36.56 -3.03 -3.71
C PRO A 140 35.36 -3.23 -2.77
N CYS A 141 35.60 -3.18 -1.46
CA CYS A 141 34.56 -3.23 -0.43
C CYS A 141 33.75 -1.93 -0.45
N GLU A 142 32.48 -1.97 -0.04
CA GLU A 142 31.61 -0.79 0.00
C GLU A 142 32.09 0.20 1.09
N GLY A 143 31.63 1.47 1.05
CA GLY A 143 32.18 2.57 1.86
C GLY A 143 32.15 2.39 3.39
N ASP A 144 31.40 1.42 3.91
CA ASP A 144 31.31 1.07 5.33
C ASP A 144 31.93 -0.30 5.67
N GLU A 145 32.78 -0.86 4.79
CA GLU A 145 33.42 -2.17 4.93
C GLU A 145 34.95 -2.12 4.76
N PHE A 146 35.67 -2.96 5.50
CA PHE A 146 37.12 -3.16 5.37
C PHE A 146 37.44 -4.63 5.04
N CYS A 147 38.50 -4.86 4.28
CA CYS A 147 38.95 -6.21 3.97
C CYS A 147 39.71 -6.82 5.16
N SER A 148 39.16 -7.88 5.75
CA SER A 148 39.75 -8.58 6.89
C SER A 148 40.72 -9.68 6.43
N PHE A 149 42.02 -9.37 6.45
CA PHE A 149 43.10 -10.32 6.11
C PHE A 149 43.40 -11.36 7.21
N GLN A 150 42.71 -11.27 8.36
CA GLN A 150 42.85 -12.24 9.44
C GLN A 150 42.12 -13.56 9.14
N LYS A 151 41.18 -13.55 8.19
CA LYS A 151 40.45 -14.74 7.72
C LYS A 151 40.97 -15.19 6.35
N SER A 152 40.98 -16.50 6.11
CA SER A 152 41.39 -17.10 4.83
C SER A 152 40.23 -17.93 4.26
N PRO A 153 39.56 -17.51 3.17
CA PRO A 153 39.87 -16.35 2.34
C PRO A 153 39.50 -15.01 3.00
N PRO A 154 40.15 -13.91 2.60
CA PRO A 154 39.83 -12.57 3.08
C PRO A 154 38.41 -12.17 2.64
N GLN A 155 37.67 -11.53 3.54
CA GLN A 155 36.28 -11.14 3.34
C GLN A 155 36.12 -9.67 3.76
N CYS A 156 35.26 -8.94 3.05
CA CYS A 156 34.83 -7.60 3.47
C CYS A 156 33.96 -7.76 4.72
N GLU A 157 34.34 -7.05 5.79
CA GLU A 157 33.57 -6.97 7.03
C GLU A 157 33.16 -5.52 7.26
N LYS A 158 31.98 -5.31 7.82
CA LYS A 158 31.55 -3.97 8.23
C LYS A 158 32.49 -3.42 9.28
N CYS A 159 32.79 -2.14 9.15
CA CYS A 159 33.65 -1.44 10.10
C CYS A 159 33.04 -1.47 11.50
N THR A 160 33.85 -1.77 12.51
CA THR A 160 33.41 -1.81 13.90
C THR A 160 33.24 -0.38 14.40
N LEU A 161 32.08 -0.08 14.97
CA LEU A 161 31.89 1.17 15.70
C LEU A 161 32.67 1.17 17.00
N CYS A 162 33.10 2.35 17.45
CA CYS A 162 33.76 2.46 18.74
C CYS A 162 32.75 2.16 19.87
N PRO A 163 33.10 1.25 20.81
CA PRO A 163 32.27 1.01 21.99
C PRO A 163 32.06 2.28 22.80
N ALA A 164 30.98 2.31 23.58
CA ALA A 164 30.73 3.40 24.51
C ALA A 164 31.93 3.62 25.45
N GLY A 165 32.29 4.88 25.70
CA GLY A 165 33.50 5.26 26.44
C GLY A 165 34.77 5.38 25.59
N PHE A 166 34.71 5.10 24.29
CA PHE A 166 35.82 5.29 23.36
C PHE A 166 35.46 6.32 22.29
N PHE A 167 36.44 7.13 21.86
CA PHE A 167 36.27 8.07 20.74
C PHE A 167 37.06 7.63 19.51
N GLN A 168 36.54 7.96 18.33
CA GLN A 168 37.13 7.60 17.05
C GLN A 168 38.36 8.46 16.76
N MET A 169 39.51 7.80 16.53
CA MET A 169 40.76 8.45 16.11
C MET A 169 40.98 8.41 14.60
N SER A 170 40.50 7.36 13.91
CA SER A 170 40.62 7.23 12.46
C SER A 170 39.35 6.67 11.83
N ASP A 171 39.01 7.19 10.66
CA ASP A 171 37.91 6.69 9.85
C ASP A 171 38.23 5.29 9.29
N CYS A 172 37.17 4.55 8.96
CA CYS A 172 37.34 3.25 8.32
C CYS A 172 37.87 3.42 6.91
N THR A 173 38.80 2.55 6.53
CA THR A 173 39.38 2.53 5.18
C THR A 173 39.26 1.13 4.60
N GLU A 174 39.37 1.00 3.28
CA GLU A 174 39.19 -0.27 2.55
C GLU A 174 39.99 -1.45 3.14
N ASN A 175 41.09 -1.19 3.85
CA ASN A 175 41.99 -2.21 4.38
C ASN A 175 42.18 -2.18 5.91
N VAL A 176 41.57 -1.21 6.61
CA VAL A 176 41.80 -1.00 8.05
C VAL A 176 40.51 -0.56 8.71
N ASP A 177 40.13 -1.28 9.77
CA ASP A 177 39.01 -0.95 10.64
C ASP A 177 39.24 0.36 11.42
N ARG A 178 38.18 0.92 12.00
CA ARG A 178 38.25 2.14 12.80
C ARG A 178 39.16 1.96 14.01
N ILE A 179 39.96 2.98 14.32
CA ILE A 179 40.79 3.00 15.54
C ILE A 179 40.06 3.79 16.62
N CYS A 180 39.82 3.13 17.75
CA CYS A 180 39.14 3.69 18.91
C CYS A 180 40.13 3.96 20.04
N GLN A 181 40.04 5.13 20.66
CA GLN A 181 40.82 5.49 21.83
C GLN A 181 39.93 5.63 23.05
N ASP A 182 40.38 5.06 24.16
CA ASP A 182 39.71 5.20 25.45
C ASP A 182 39.63 6.67 25.87
N ARG A 183 38.44 7.10 26.28
CA ARG A 183 38.22 8.44 26.79
C ARG A 183 38.68 8.48 28.24
N ASP A 184 39.58 9.40 28.57
CA ASP A 184 40.01 9.58 29.96
C ASP A 184 39.07 10.56 30.67
N GLU A 185 37.99 10.06 31.27
CA GLU A 185 37.01 10.92 31.94
C GLU A 185 37.60 11.66 33.14
N CYS A 186 38.63 11.08 33.77
CA CYS A 186 39.31 11.69 34.91
C CYS A 186 40.13 12.93 34.50
N MET A 187 40.63 12.96 33.26
CA MET A 187 41.29 14.13 32.68
C MET A 187 40.29 15.15 32.13
N ASP A 188 39.22 14.68 31.47
CA ASP A 188 38.19 15.54 30.91
C ASP A 188 37.39 16.29 31.99
N SER A 189 37.05 15.62 33.10
CA SER A 189 36.25 16.17 34.19
C SER A 189 36.82 15.78 35.56
N PRO A 190 37.76 16.57 36.11
CA PRO A 190 38.44 16.24 37.37
C PRO A 190 37.50 16.22 38.59
N SER A 191 36.27 16.74 38.46
CA SER A 191 35.24 16.72 39.49
C SER A 191 34.15 15.66 39.29
N ILE A 192 34.31 14.73 38.34
CA ILE A 192 33.29 13.72 38.02
C ILE A 192 32.94 12.82 39.21
N CYS A 193 33.92 12.55 40.09
CA CYS A 193 33.73 11.79 41.32
C CYS A 193 33.34 12.65 42.55
N GLY A 194 33.16 13.97 42.39
CA GLY A 194 32.91 14.92 43.49
C GLY A 194 34.17 15.51 44.14
N GLU A 195 34.03 16.66 44.79
CA GLU A 195 35.15 17.36 45.45
C GLU A 195 35.75 16.50 46.58
N LYS A 196 37.03 16.11 46.43
CA LYS A 196 37.88 15.32 47.37
C LYS A 196 37.94 13.80 47.16
N ILE A 197 37.38 13.26 46.08
CA ILE A 197 37.47 11.82 45.74
C ILE A 197 38.47 11.63 44.58
N LYS A 198 39.32 10.60 44.63
CA LYS A 198 40.31 10.32 43.57
C LYS A 198 39.65 9.53 42.43
N CYS A 199 39.71 10.04 41.21
CA CYS A 199 39.28 9.35 39.99
C CYS A 199 40.42 8.49 39.42
N LEU A 200 40.09 7.28 38.96
CA LEU A 200 40.99 6.36 38.26
C LEU A 200 40.35 5.96 36.93
N ASN A 201 41.01 6.26 35.81
CA ASN A 201 40.51 5.91 34.48
C ASN A 201 40.64 4.40 34.23
N THR A 202 39.65 3.81 33.54
CA THR A 202 39.58 2.40 33.17
C THR A 202 39.11 2.27 31.72
N PRO A 203 39.49 1.23 30.96
CA PRO A 203 39.02 1.09 29.59
C PRO A 203 37.48 1.06 29.50
N GLY A 204 36.87 2.05 28.84
CA GLY A 204 35.42 2.21 28.71
C GLY A 204 34.70 2.88 29.89
N GLY A 205 35.43 3.47 30.85
CA GLY A 205 34.84 4.18 31.98
C GLY A 205 35.81 4.56 33.10
N PHE A 206 35.33 4.72 34.34
CA PHE A 206 36.19 5.17 35.44
C PHE A 206 35.77 4.65 36.82
N ARG A 207 36.72 4.69 37.77
CA ARG A 207 36.51 4.29 39.16
C ARG A 207 36.82 5.41 40.15
N CYS A 208 35.86 5.71 41.02
CA CYS A 208 36.01 6.70 42.10
C CYS A 208 36.48 6.02 43.40
N LEU A 209 37.68 6.35 43.86
CA LEU A 209 38.29 5.77 45.07
C LEU A 209 37.89 6.56 46.33
N GLY A 210 37.21 5.90 47.26
CA GLY A 210 36.85 6.47 48.58
C GLY A 210 35.35 6.62 48.85
N VAL A 211 34.49 6.11 47.97
CA VAL A 211 33.02 6.15 48.10
C VAL A 211 32.52 4.82 48.68
N PRO A 212 31.64 4.81 49.70
CA PRO A 212 30.96 3.59 50.15
C PRO A 212 29.94 3.14 49.10
N GLU A 213 29.81 1.82 48.89
CA GLU A 213 28.95 1.18 47.88
C GLU A 213 27.49 1.70 47.81
N LYS A 214 26.96 2.21 48.93
CA LYS A 214 25.62 2.81 49.03
C LYS A 214 25.50 4.19 48.39
N ASP A 215 26.57 4.98 48.38
CA ASP A 215 26.58 6.34 47.83
C ASP A 215 26.89 6.30 46.32
N ALA A 216 27.63 5.28 45.84
CA ALA A 216 27.91 5.07 44.42
C ALA A 216 26.63 4.81 43.60
N ALA A 217 25.68 4.05 44.16
CA ALA A 217 24.38 3.74 43.54
C ALA A 217 23.38 4.92 43.51
N LEU A 218 23.68 6.04 44.17
CA LEU A 218 22.81 7.23 44.23
C LEU A 218 23.13 8.27 43.14
N GLY A 219 23.97 7.94 42.15
CA GLY A 219 24.22 8.79 40.97
C GLY A 219 25.53 9.58 41.02
N LEU A 220 26.63 8.96 41.51
CA LEU A 220 27.98 9.55 41.39
C LEU A 220 28.58 9.39 39.98
N CYS A 221 28.09 8.43 39.19
CA CYS A 221 28.36 8.36 37.76
C CYS A 221 27.45 9.38 37.06
N GLY A 222 27.99 10.26 36.22
CA GLY A 222 27.21 11.31 35.54
C GLY A 222 26.10 10.77 34.62
N GLU A 223 25.29 11.65 34.01
CA GLU A 223 24.08 11.26 33.25
C GLU A 223 24.29 10.34 32.03
N GLN A 224 25.54 10.11 31.60
CA GLN A 224 25.91 9.21 30.49
C GLN A 224 26.67 7.94 30.94
N TYR A 225 26.72 7.68 32.25
CA TYR A 225 27.44 6.54 32.83
C TYR A 225 26.56 5.84 33.87
N PHE A 226 26.62 4.51 33.91
CA PHE A 226 25.94 3.70 34.92
C PHE A 226 26.96 2.99 35.82
N PHE A 227 26.59 2.74 37.07
CA PHE A 227 27.44 2.02 38.03
C PHE A 227 27.27 0.51 37.88
N ASN A 228 28.30 -0.18 37.41
CA ASN A 228 28.32 -1.63 37.33
C ASN A 228 28.70 -2.22 38.70
N LYS A 229 27.74 -2.90 39.36
CA LYS A 229 27.90 -3.47 40.71
C LYS A 229 28.95 -4.59 40.77
N ASP A 230 29.12 -5.33 39.68
CA ASP A 230 30.04 -6.47 39.62
C ASP A 230 31.50 -6.01 39.50
N LEU A 231 31.73 -4.94 38.72
CA LEU A 231 33.07 -4.39 38.47
C LEU A 231 33.45 -3.24 39.41
N GLN A 232 32.48 -2.68 40.14
CA GLN A 232 32.66 -1.54 41.05
C GLN A 232 33.24 -0.30 40.34
N GLU A 233 32.77 -0.05 39.13
CA GLU A 233 33.20 1.04 38.26
C GLU A 233 32.00 1.66 37.51
N CYS A 234 32.15 2.93 37.10
CA CYS A 234 31.19 3.62 36.25
C CYS A 234 31.53 3.32 34.79
N GLN A 235 30.60 2.72 34.04
CA GLN A 235 30.76 2.40 32.61
C GLN A 235 29.89 3.32 31.77
N ALA A 236 30.36 3.69 30.58
CA ALA A 236 29.58 4.50 29.65
C ALA A 236 28.33 3.73 29.18
N CYS A 237 27.20 4.42 29.10
CA CYS A 237 25.97 3.84 28.57
C CYS A 237 26.12 3.52 27.08
N SER A 238 25.59 2.39 26.63
CA SER A 238 25.59 2.02 25.21
C SER A 238 24.74 3.00 24.39
N GLU A 239 25.13 3.26 23.14
CA GLU A 239 24.33 4.05 22.20
C GLU A 239 23.72 3.11 21.16
N CYS A 240 22.40 3.19 20.97
CA CYS A 240 21.72 2.35 19.99
C CYS A 240 21.90 2.92 18.57
N GLU A 241 22.52 2.16 17.67
CA GLU A 241 22.52 2.46 16.24
C GLU A 241 21.09 2.29 15.68
N GLU A 242 20.41 3.41 15.44
CA GLU A 242 19.12 3.46 14.70
C GLU A 242 17.94 2.67 15.30
N GLY A 243 17.96 2.36 16.60
CA GLY A 243 16.92 1.59 17.30
C GLY A 243 16.14 2.37 18.37
N VAL A 244 14.87 1.98 18.59
CA VAL A 244 14.06 2.46 19.71
C VAL A 244 14.68 1.96 21.01
N VAL A 245 15.03 2.88 21.92
CA VAL A 245 15.53 2.58 23.27
C VAL A 245 14.39 1.94 24.06
N ALA A 246 14.49 0.64 24.37
CA ALA A 246 13.48 -0.05 25.16
C ALA A 246 13.54 0.37 26.63
N PHE A 247 14.76 0.50 27.17
CA PHE A 247 15.02 1.04 28.50
C PHE A 247 16.16 2.08 28.42
N PRO A 248 15.92 3.33 28.87
CA PRO A 248 16.96 4.35 28.91
C PRO A 248 17.99 4.06 29.99
N CYS A 249 19.20 4.60 29.84
CA CYS A 249 20.26 4.43 30.84
C CYS A 249 19.82 4.98 32.20
N THR A 250 20.08 4.23 33.26
CA THR A 250 19.89 4.68 34.64
C THR A 250 21.22 4.67 35.39
N ALA A 251 21.26 5.24 36.59
CA ALA A 251 22.48 5.26 37.42
C ALA A 251 23.03 3.86 37.74
N ASP A 252 22.24 2.80 37.58
CA ASP A 252 22.57 1.42 37.93
C ASP A 252 22.29 0.38 36.82
N SER A 253 21.86 0.80 35.63
CA SER A 253 21.62 -0.11 34.50
C SER A 253 21.90 0.53 33.15
N ASP A 254 22.49 -0.25 32.25
CA ASP A 254 22.81 0.15 30.87
C ASP A 254 21.53 0.32 30.01
N THR A 255 21.64 1.07 28.92
CA THR A 255 20.62 1.14 27.88
C THR A 255 20.40 -0.24 27.26
N VAL A 256 19.13 -0.64 27.11
CA VAL A 256 18.79 -1.86 26.38
C VAL A 256 18.22 -1.47 25.01
N CYS A 257 19.00 -1.75 23.98
CA CYS A 257 18.60 -1.56 22.59
C CYS A 257 17.75 -2.75 22.13
N THR A 258 16.57 -2.48 21.59
CA THR A 258 15.82 -3.47 20.79
C THR A 258 16.19 -3.30 19.32
N MET A 259 16.45 -4.42 18.63
CA MET A 259 16.51 -4.37 17.16
C MET A 259 15.18 -3.81 16.65
N ALA A 260 15.24 -2.86 15.71
CA ALA A 260 14.08 -2.58 14.89
C ALA A 260 13.55 -3.91 14.39
N SER A 261 12.25 -4.18 14.57
CA SER A 261 11.56 -5.28 13.91
C SER A 261 12.11 -5.37 12.50
N GLU A 262 12.56 -6.56 12.06
CA GLU A 262 12.79 -6.82 10.64
C GLU A 262 11.68 -6.11 9.86
N SER A 263 12.06 -5.35 8.83
CA SER A 263 11.13 -4.60 8.00
C SER A 263 10.10 -5.58 7.43
N LYS A 264 8.98 -5.77 8.13
CA LYS A 264 7.92 -6.67 7.69
C LYS A 264 7.48 -6.17 6.34
N LEU A 265 7.58 -7.01 5.32
CA LEU A 265 7.18 -6.64 3.97
C LEU A 265 5.66 -6.73 3.81
N PHE A 266 5.02 -7.54 4.66
CA PHE A 266 3.59 -7.79 4.68
C PHE A 266 3.07 -7.90 6.12
N GLU A 267 1.87 -7.36 6.37
CA GLU A 267 1.13 -7.60 7.62
C GLU A 267 -0.37 -7.71 7.34
N SER A 268 -1.05 -8.69 7.96
CA SER A 268 -2.52 -8.79 7.89
C SER A 268 -3.18 -8.40 9.22
N TRP A 269 -4.40 -7.86 9.12
CA TRP A 269 -5.18 -7.52 10.29
C TRP A 269 -6.67 -7.79 10.06
N SER A 270 -7.39 -8.11 11.13
CA SER A 270 -8.82 -8.38 11.09
C SER A 270 -9.56 -7.83 12.30
N ALA A 271 -10.81 -7.41 12.07
CA ALA A 271 -11.64 -6.81 13.11
C ALA A 271 -13.13 -7.13 12.99
N GLY A 272 -13.79 -7.04 14.15
CA GLY A 272 -15.23 -7.05 14.28
C GLY A 272 -15.84 -5.74 13.80
N LEU A 273 -17.04 -5.79 13.23
CA LEU A 273 -17.80 -4.60 12.87
C LEU A 273 -19.11 -4.58 13.63
N SER A 274 -19.45 -3.45 14.23
CA SER A 274 -20.72 -3.29 14.94
C SER A 274 -21.33 -1.93 14.70
N VAL A 275 -22.66 -1.86 14.77
CA VAL A 275 -23.37 -0.58 14.63
C VAL A 275 -23.34 0.14 15.99
N PRO A 276 -22.98 1.44 16.06
CA PRO A 276 -22.97 2.19 17.32
C PRO A 276 -24.34 2.18 18.02
N SER A 277 -24.36 2.17 19.35
CA SER A 277 -25.63 2.21 20.11
C SER A 277 -26.35 3.56 19.89
N PRO A 278 -27.69 3.60 19.73
CA PRO A 278 -28.45 4.81 19.37
C PRO A 278 -28.59 5.84 20.51
N LYS A 279 -27.62 5.96 21.42
CA LYS A 279 -27.79 6.67 22.70
C LYS A 279 -27.55 8.19 22.70
N MET A 280 -27.17 8.85 21.59
CA MET A 280 -27.07 10.32 21.56
C MET A 280 -27.52 10.91 20.21
N ALA A 281 -28.62 11.64 20.26
CA ALA A 281 -29.07 12.78 19.42
C ALA A 281 -29.08 12.73 17.88
N ASN A 282 -28.49 11.76 17.17
CA ASN A 282 -28.64 11.63 15.70
C ASN A 282 -28.75 10.15 15.28
N SER A 283 -29.92 9.55 15.47
CA SER A 283 -30.23 8.17 15.04
C SER A 283 -30.63 8.06 13.55
N GLN A 284 -30.18 9.01 12.72
CA GLN A 284 -30.51 9.09 11.31
C GLN A 284 -29.34 8.55 10.48
N ILE A 285 -29.61 7.60 9.59
CA ILE A 285 -28.62 7.02 8.66
C ILE A 285 -28.30 8.00 7.51
N PHE A 286 -29.08 9.07 7.38
CA PHE A 286 -28.79 10.26 6.60
C PHE A 286 -28.14 11.29 7.55
N PRO A 287 -26.89 11.76 7.36
CA PRO A 287 -26.06 11.87 6.13
C PRO A 287 -24.98 10.77 5.93
N GLY A 288 -24.90 9.80 6.84
CA GLY A 288 -23.96 8.68 6.80
C GLY A 288 -23.56 8.23 8.20
N LEU A 289 -23.73 6.94 8.49
CA LEU A 289 -23.43 6.32 9.78
C LEU A 289 -22.07 5.62 9.73
N SER A 290 -21.10 6.11 10.51
CA SER A 290 -19.82 5.40 10.69
C SER A 290 -20.00 4.18 11.60
N LEU A 291 -19.52 3.03 11.16
CA LEU A 291 -19.62 1.78 11.90
C LEU A 291 -18.45 1.64 12.89
N LYS A 292 -18.73 1.08 14.07
CA LYS A 292 -17.72 0.84 15.11
C LYS A 292 -16.87 -0.38 14.77
N ILE A 293 -15.56 -0.20 14.84
CA ILE A 293 -14.58 -1.23 14.54
C ILE A 293 -14.08 -1.78 15.88
N LYS A 294 -14.35 -3.06 16.14
CA LYS A 294 -13.96 -3.75 17.38
C LYS A 294 -12.69 -4.54 17.12
N GLU A 295 -11.60 -4.08 17.70
CA GLU A 295 -10.31 -4.76 17.64
C GLU A 295 -10.32 -6.04 18.47
N LYS A 296 -9.60 -7.05 17.98
CA LYS A 296 -9.33 -8.30 18.72
C LYS A 296 -7.83 -8.49 19.02
N VAL A 297 -6.95 -7.87 18.22
CA VAL A 297 -5.49 -7.99 18.33
C VAL A 297 -4.86 -6.62 18.05
N GLN A 298 -4.03 -6.12 18.97
CA GLN A 298 -3.26 -4.89 18.80
C GLN A 298 -2.30 -5.05 17.61
N CYS A 299 -2.37 -4.13 16.65
CA CYS A 299 -1.41 -4.00 15.56
C CYS A 299 -0.50 -2.79 15.83
N GLU A 300 0.81 -2.94 15.67
CA GLU A 300 1.74 -1.83 15.93
C GLU A 300 1.56 -0.68 14.93
N MET A 301 1.14 -0.99 13.69
CA MET A 301 0.99 -0.06 12.58
C MET A 301 -0.39 0.62 12.49
N LEU A 302 -1.40 0.10 13.18
CA LEU A 302 -2.77 0.61 13.17
C LEU A 302 -3.19 0.95 14.59
N SER A 303 -3.65 2.18 14.81
CA SER A 303 -4.40 2.49 16.02
C SER A 303 -5.88 2.59 15.67
N PRO A 304 -6.72 1.62 16.06
CA PRO A 304 -8.15 1.77 15.91
C PRO A 304 -8.64 2.80 16.93
N ASP A 305 -9.16 3.91 16.41
CA ASP A 305 -10.14 4.71 17.12
C ASP A 305 -11.51 4.01 17.00
N ASP A 306 -12.40 4.24 17.95
CA ASP A 306 -13.67 3.53 18.16
C ASP A 306 -14.56 3.47 16.88
N ASN A 307 -14.32 4.38 15.92
CA ASN A 307 -15.00 4.49 14.63
C ASN A 307 -14.07 4.54 13.39
N GLN A 308 -12.74 4.62 13.53
CA GLN A 308 -11.80 4.87 12.43
C GLN A 308 -10.48 4.15 12.65
N ILE A 309 -9.81 3.72 11.60
CA ILE A 309 -8.47 3.13 11.66
C ILE A 309 -7.47 4.21 11.24
N VAL A 310 -6.51 4.55 12.12
CA VAL A 310 -5.42 5.47 11.80
C VAL A 310 -4.18 4.69 11.38
N PHE A 311 -3.62 5.00 10.23
CA PHE A 311 -2.37 4.40 9.75
C PHE A 311 -1.15 5.10 10.35
N LYS A 312 -0.16 4.35 10.82
CA LYS A 312 1.10 4.90 11.34
C LYS A 312 2.25 4.87 10.33
N GLN A 313 2.19 3.97 9.35
CA GLN A 313 3.22 3.77 8.34
C GLN A 313 2.67 4.00 6.94
N HIS A 314 3.54 4.42 6.01
CA HIS A 314 3.19 4.53 4.59
C HIS A 314 3.22 3.15 3.93
N GLY A 315 2.41 2.91 2.92
CA GLY A 315 2.43 1.65 2.17
C GLY A 315 1.21 1.42 1.31
N LEU A 316 1.11 0.21 0.77
CA LEU A 316 0.01 -0.22 -0.07
C LEU A 316 -0.98 -1.04 0.77
N LEU A 317 -2.23 -0.62 0.77
CA LEU A 317 -3.30 -1.22 1.55
C LEU A 317 -4.27 -1.95 0.64
N TRP A 318 -4.65 -3.16 1.04
CA TRP A 318 -5.82 -3.86 0.55
C TRP A 318 -6.83 -4.10 1.67
N VAL A 319 -8.09 -3.74 1.46
CA VAL A 319 -9.17 -3.90 2.43
C VAL A 319 -10.25 -4.80 1.86
N ASP A 320 -10.73 -5.75 2.66
CA ASP A 320 -11.88 -6.60 2.40
C ASP A 320 -12.93 -6.43 3.51
N LEU A 321 -14.19 -6.20 3.12
CA LEU A 321 -15.32 -6.01 4.02
C LEU A 321 -16.48 -6.89 3.60
N ASN A 322 -16.90 -7.80 4.47
CA ASN A 322 -18.14 -8.57 4.35
C ASN A 322 -19.23 -7.93 5.22
N PHE A 323 -20.38 -7.62 4.65
CA PHE A 323 -21.47 -7.01 5.40
C PHE A 323 -22.80 -7.69 5.10
N ALA A 324 -23.61 -7.90 6.12
CA ALA A 324 -24.94 -8.47 5.98
C ALA A 324 -25.96 -7.72 6.84
N VAL A 325 -27.07 -7.35 6.21
CA VAL A 325 -28.09 -6.48 6.82
C VAL A 325 -29.47 -6.84 6.32
N ARG A 326 -30.46 -6.64 7.19
CA ARG A 326 -31.88 -6.61 6.86
C ARG A 326 -32.37 -5.20 7.14
N HIS A 327 -32.95 -4.53 6.14
CA HIS A 327 -33.42 -3.17 6.32
C HIS A 327 -34.80 -2.89 5.72
N ASN A 328 -35.47 -1.85 6.24
CA ASN A 328 -36.76 -1.34 5.75
C ASN A 328 -36.65 0.05 5.12
N CYS A 329 -35.43 0.59 5.03
CA CYS A 329 -35.20 1.93 4.51
C CYS A 329 -35.63 2.05 3.04
N ARG A 330 -36.31 3.15 2.70
CA ARG A 330 -36.76 3.43 1.34
C ARG A 330 -35.58 3.49 0.37
N ASN A 331 -35.75 2.96 -0.83
CA ASN A 331 -34.77 2.90 -1.93
C ASN A 331 -33.65 1.86 -1.75
N PHE A 332 -32.51 2.28 -1.20
CA PHE A 332 -31.31 1.46 -1.02
C PHE A 332 -30.47 2.00 0.14
N LEU A 333 -29.58 1.17 0.67
CA LEU A 333 -28.47 1.59 1.52
C LEU A 333 -27.18 1.54 0.73
N GLN A 334 -26.27 2.47 0.96
CA GLN A 334 -24.94 2.47 0.34
C GLN A 334 -23.90 2.25 1.43
N LEU A 335 -23.20 1.13 1.35
CA LEU A 335 -22.04 0.84 2.17
C LEU A 335 -20.81 1.35 1.43
N SER A 336 -19.99 2.16 2.08
CA SER A 336 -18.81 2.80 1.49
C SER A 336 -17.58 2.67 2.40
N LEU A 337 -16.44 2.39 1.80
CA LEU A 337 -15.11 2.51 2.42
C LEU A 337 -14.59 3.91 2.11
N LYS A 338 -14.35 4.71 3.14
CA LYS A 338 -13.90 6.09 3.01
C LYS A 338 -12.50 6.24 3.60
N LEU A 339 -11.57 6.74 2.80
CA LEU A 339 -10.24 7.13 3.25
C LEU A 339 -10.23 8.66 3.38
N ASN A 340 -10.01 9.15 4.59
CA ASN A 340 -9.93 10.57 4.85
C ASN A 340 -8.46 11.00 4.90
N ASN A 341 -8.16 12.05 4.13
CA ASN A 341 -6.97 12.85 4.34
C ASN A 341 -7.31 14.09 5.18
N SER A 342 -6.28 14.84 5.60
CA SER A 342 -6.37 16.03 6.46
C SER A 342 -7.30 17.13 5.95
N GLU A 343 -7.54 17.25 4.63
CA GLU A 343 -8.36 18.31 4.03
C GLU A 343 -9.67 17.82 3.37
N GLU A 344 -9.67 16.67 2.67
CA GLU A 344 -10.88 16.04 2.11
C GLU A 344 -10.76 14.49 2.13
N GLY A 345 -11.90 13.81 2.32
CA GLY A 345 -11.93 12.34 2.30
C GLY A 345 -12.69 11.80 1.09
N TYR A 346 -12.10 10.85 0.39
CA TYR A 346 -12.65 10.23 -0.81
C TYR A 346 -13.13 8.79 -0.53
N GLU A 347 -14.11 8.34 -1.31
CA GLU A 347 -14.65 6.99 -1.20
C GLU A 347 -13.83 6.03 -2.08
N LEU A 348 -13.16 5.08 -1.45
CA LEU A 348 -12.37 4.04 -2.12
C LEU A 348 -13.25 3.08 -2.90
N SER A 349 -14.38 2.70 -2.30
CA SER A 349 -15.26 1.69 -2.85
C SER A 349 -16.62 1.71 -2.18
N GLY A 350 -17.69 1.46 -2.94
CA GLY A 350 -19.05 1.50 -2.45
C GLY A 350 -19.99 0.53 -3.15
N SER A 351 -20.92 -0.02 -2.38
CA SER A 351 -21.92 -1.00 -2.85
C SER A 351 -23.32 -0.61 -2.39
N ARG A 352 -24.29 -0.70 -3.31
CA ARG A 352 -25.71 -0.44 -3.05
C ARG A 352 -26.42 -1.73 -2.64
N ILE A 353 -27.07 -1.69 -1.49
CA ILE A 353 -27.92 -2.74 -0.94
C ILE A 353 -29.36 -2.30 -1.18
N GLU A 354 -30.04 -3.02 -2.06
CA GLU A 354 -31.44 -2.80 -2.45
C GLU A 354 -32.39 -2.97 -1.25
N GLN A 355 -33.50 -2.22 -1.17
CA GLN A 355 -34.50 -2.43 -0.11
C GLN A 355 -35.16 -3.83 -0.21
N PRO A 356 -34.94 -4.74 0.76
CA PRO A 356 -35.86 -5.83 0.95
C PRO A 356 -37.08 -5.25 1.69
N ASP A 357 -38.28 -5.76 1.46
CA ASP A 357 -39.47 -5.37 2.25
C ASP A 357 -39.39 -5.89 3.72
N GLY A 358 -38.20 -5.87 4.34
CA GLY A 358 -37.93 -6.27 5.72
C GLY A 358 -37.88 -7.76 5.99
N LYS A 359 -38.14 -8.59 4.99
CA LYS A 359 -38.37 -10.03 5.19
C LYS A 359 -37.09 -10.84 5.33
N TYR A 360 -36.04 -10.51 4.58
CA TYR A 360 -34.85 -11.35 4.42
C TYR A 360 -33.55 -10.54 4.58
N PHE A 361 -32.46 -11.22 4.94
CA PHE A 361 -31.13 -10.63 4.98
C PHE A 361 -30.55 -10.49 3.57
N GLN A 362 -29.80 -9.44 3.33
CA GLN A 362 -28.96 -9.29 2.15
C GLN A 362 -27.52 -9.15 2.58
N SER A 363 -26.62 -9.59 1.71
CA SER A 363 -25.20 -9.45 1.91
C SER A 363 -24.54 -8.77 0.75
N THR A 364 -23.46 -8.06 1.07
CA THR A 364 -22.58 -7.43 0.12
C THR A 364 -21.15 -7.57 0.62
N SER A 365 -20.22 -7.66 -0.32
CA SER A 365 -18.80 -7.77 -0.03
C SER A 365 -18.07 -6.73 -0.86
N ILE A 366 -17.30 -5.88 -0.19
CA ILE A 366 -16.59 -4.74 -0.75
C ILE A 366 -15.11 -4.98 -0.56
N SER A 367 -14.31 -4.64 -1.56
CA SER A 367 -12.86 -4.61 -1.44
C SER A 367 -12.32 -3.39 -2.14
N SER A 368 -11.14 -2.94 -1.74
CA SER A 368 -10.44 -1.87 -2.44
C SER A 368 -8.93 -1.92 -2.17
N ALA A 369 -8.18 -1.31 -3.08
CA ALA A 369 -6.74 -1.07 -2.96
C ALA A 369 -6.51 0.43 -2.88
N ALA A 370 -5.62 0.87 -2.01
CA ALA A 370 -5.23 2.26 -1.86
C ALA A 370 -3.77 2.37 -1.43
N GLU A 371 -3.13 3.47 -1.80
CA GLU A 371 -1.88 3.89 -1.19
C GLU A 371 -2.21 4.73 0.04
N VAL A 372 -1.56 4.44 1.16
CA VAL A 372 -1.80 5.10 2.44
C VAL A 372 -0.55 5.78 2.95
N GLU A 373 -0.76 6.93 3.57
CA GLU A 373 0.28 7.70 4.26
C GLU A 373 0.03 7.68 5.78
N PRO A 374 1.07 7.93 6.61
CA PRO A 374 0.91 8.09 8.05
C PRO A 374 -0.12 9.17 8.35
N SER A 375 -0.90 8.98 9.41
CA SER A 375 -2.02 9.85 9.86
C SER A 375 -3.29 9.83 9.02
N GLN A 376 -3.32 9.15 7.87
CA GLN A 376 -4.57 8.95 7.14
C GLN A 376 -5.52 8.04 7.94
N THR A 377 -6.83 8.23 7.74
CA THR A 377 -7.85 7.49 8.47
C THR A 377 -8.82 6.75 7.55
N LEU A 378 -9.00 5.45 7.79
CA LEU A 378 -9.99 4.62 7.11
C LEU A 378 -11.25 4.49 7.97
N SER A 379 -12.41 4.72 7.36
CA SER A 379 -13.70 4.59 8.01
C SER A 379 -14.69 3.83 7.14
N VAL A 380 -15.59 3.07 7.78
CA VAL A 380 -16.68 2.37 7.10
C VAL A 380 -17.96 3.13 7.33
N VAL A 381 -18.57 3.65 6.26
CA VAL A 381 -19.75 4.52 6.34
C VAL A 381 -20.93 3.86 5.63
N LEU A 382 -22.06 3.76 6.33
CA LEU A 382 -23.34 3.33 5.80
C LEU A 382 -24.25 4.53 5.58
N LYS A 383 -24.56 4.84 4.32
CA LYS A 383 -25.40 5.97 3.92
C LYS A 383 -26.78 5.49 3.47
N SER A 384 -27.82 6.25 3.83
CA SER A 384 -29.12 6.13 3.18
C SER A 384 -29.38 7.42 2.43
N PRO A 385 -29.87 7.39 1.18
CA PRO A 385 -30.24 8.60 0.44
C PRO A 385 -31.47 9.30 1.03
N ASN A 386 -32.22 8.64 1.91
CA ASN A 386 -33.47 9.16 2.46
C ASN A 386 -33.34 9.55 3.94
N GLN A 387 -33.89 10.71 4.30
CA GLN A 387 -33.90 11.24 5.67
C GLN A 387 -34.71 10.40 6.69
N PHE A 388 -35.51 9.45 6.22
CA PHE A 388 -36.46 8.68 7.04
C PHE A 388 -35.98 7.29 7.46
N CYS A 389 -34.69 6.98 7.29
CA CYS A 389 -34.11 5.67 7.66
C CYS A 389 -33.61 5.72 9.12
N ASN A 390 -34.36 5.09 10.04
CA ASN A 390 -34.02 5.09 11.47
C ASN A 390 -33.26 3.81 11.86
N GLN A 391 -32.10 3.98 12.49
CA GLN A 391 -31.21 2.89 12.86
C GLN A 391 -31.85 1.81 13.75
N SER A 392 -32.66 2.18 14.74
CA SER A 392 -33.18 1.19 15.72
C SER A 392 -34.38 0.39 15.24
N LYS A 393 -35.14 0.92 14.27
CA LYS A 393 -36.40 0.31 13.79
C LYS A 393 -36.24 -0.34 12.41
N ASP A 394 -35.44 0.28 11.56
CA ASP A 394 -35.37 -0.06 10.14
C ASP A 394 -34.10 -0.82 9.77
N LEU A 395 -33.17 -1.03 10.69
CA LEU A 395 -31.89 -1.69 10.42
C LEU A 395 -31.62 -2.84 11.40
N HIS A 396 -31.37 -4.01 10.87
CA HIS A 396 -30.89 -5.17 11.62
C HIS A 396 -29.65 -5.73 10.94
N VAL A 397 -28.48 -5.40 11.50
CA VAL A 397 -27.19 -5.93 11.02
C VAL A 397 -26.94 -7.30 11.66
N TYR A 398 -26.49 -8.25 10.85
CA TYR A 398 -26.12 -9.57 11.32
C TYR A 398 -24.68 -9.52 11.87
N ASP A 399 -24.46 -10.06 13.07
CA ASP A 399 -23.13 -10.10 13.68
C ASP A 399 -22.29 -11.22 13.03
N LEU A 400 -21.37 -10.83 12.15
CA LEU A 400 -20.46 -11.73 11.44
C LEU A 400 -19.16 -11.86 12.23
N ASN A 401 -18.52 -13.03 12.16
CA ASN A 401 -17.19 -13.20 12.73
C ASN A 401 -16.15 -12.56 11.81
N MET A 402 -15.40 -11.59 12.34
CA MET A 402 -14.32 -10.84 11.64
C MET A 402 -14.71 -10.45 10.19
N PRO A 403 -15.70 -9.57 10.02
CA PRO A 403 -16.17 -9.11 8.71
C PRO A 403 -15.20 -8.18 8.00
N LEU A 404 -14.32 -7.47 8.74
CA LEU A 404 -13.33 -6.57 8.18
C LEU A 404 -11.96 -7.24 8.26
N SER A 405 -11.26 -7.30 7.14
CA SER A 405 -9.86 -7.72 7.08
C SER A 405 -9.09 -6.83 6.13
N LEU A 406 -7.83 -6.56 6.44
CA LEU A 406 -6.93 -5.81 5.57
C LEU A 406 -5.57 -6.48 5.54
N PHE A 407 -4.80 -6.19 4.50
CA PHE A 407 -3.38 -6.41 4.53
C PHE A 407 -2.64 -5.16 4.05
N TRP A 408 -1.47 -4.95 4.61
CA TRP A 408 -0.55 -3.88 4.27
C TRP A 408 0.70 -4.50 3.64
N VAL A 409 1.23 -3.82 2.63
CA VAL A 409 2.44 -4.21 1.89
C VAL A 409 3.37 -3.00 1.83
N SER A 410 4.65 -3.20 2.17
CA SER A 410 5.66 -2.14 2.06
C SER A 410 5.91 -1.77 0.60
N HIS A 411 6.28 -0.51 0.34
CA HIS A 411 6.75 -0.09 -0.98
C HIS A 411 8.02 -0.83 -1.42
N ASP A 412 8.82 -1.34 -0.48
CA ASP A 412 10.06 -2.08 -0.74
C ASP A 412 9.83 -3.38 -1.52
N THR A 413 8.59 -3.88 -1.49
CA THR A 413 8.19 -5.08 -2.25
C THR A 413 8.13 -4.85 -3.76
N GLY A 414 8.14 -3.60 -4.23
CA GLY A 414 7.88 -3.24 -5.63
C GLY A 414 6.44 -3.50 -6.07
N ALA A 415 5.51 -3.74 -5.13
CA ALA A 415 4.09 -3.86 -5.45
C ALA A 415 3.51 -2.53 -5.94
N VAL A 416 2.40 -2.61 -6.68
CA VAL A 416 1.75 -1.44 -7.29
C VAL A 416 0.25 -1.51 -7.06
N ALA A 417 -0.31 -0.47 -6.45
CA ALA A 417 -1.77 -0.31 -6.34
C ALA A 417 -2.30 0.61 -7.44
N MET A 418 -3.49 0.30 -7.94
CA MET A 418 -4.23 1.11 -8.89
C MET A 418 -5.70 1.19 -8.50
N SER A 419 -6.26 2.39 -8.59
CA SER A 419 -7.69 2.65 -8.53
C SER A 419 -8.14 3.40 -9.78
N ALA A 420 -9.24 2.94 -10.38
CA ALA A 420 -9.83 3.52 -11.56
C ALA A 420 -11.35 3.56 -11.45
N GLN A 421 -11.93 4.61 -11.99
CA GLN A 421 -13.37 4.83 -12.05
C GLN A 421 -13.93 4.39 -13.39
N MET A 422 -15.14 3.84 -13.39
CA MET A 422 -15.84 3.48 -14.62
C MET A 422 -16.70 4.64 -15.14
N SER A 423 -16.76 4.81 -16.45
CA SER A 423 -17.60 5.84 -17.08
C SER A 423 -19.09 5.49 -17.06
N THR A 424 -19.94 6.50 -16.87
CA THR A 424 -21.40 6.32 -16.92
C THR A 424 -21.86 5.94 -18.33
N ALA A 425 -22.66 4.88 -18.45
CA ALA A 425 -23.29 4.53 -19.72
C ALA A 425 -24.49 5.46 -20.00
N MET A 426 -24.42 6.23 -21.10
CA MET A 426 -25.51 7.13 -21.49
C MET A 426 -26.73 6.42 -22.10
N HIS A 427 -26.57 5.19 -22.58
CA HIS A 427 -27.62 4.42 -23.25
C HIS A 427 -27.78 3.03 -22.62
N TYR A 428 -29.00 2.48 -22.72
CA TYR A 428 -29.29 1.11 -22.32
C TYR A 428 -28.51 0.14 -23.22
N GLN A 429 -27.65 -0.67 -22.62
CA GLN A 429 -26.84 -1.64 -23.33
C GLN A 429 -26.99 -3.01 -22.66
N THR A 430 -27.19 -4.04 -23.49
CA THR A 430 -27.29 -5.43 -23.04
C THR A 430 -25.93 -6.07 -22.80
N ASN A 431 -24.89 -5.49 -23.40
CA ASN A 431 -23.50 -5.86 -23.20
C ASN A 431 -22.72 -4.58 -22.89
N TYR A 432 -22.36 -4.41 -21.63
CA TYR A 432 -21.65 -3.24 -21.16
C TYR A 432 -20.17 -3.55 -20.97
N ARG A 433 -19.34 -2.82 -21.73
CA ARG A 433 -17.89 -2.79 -21.58
C ARG A 433 -17.49 -1.43 -21.03
N PRO A 434 -17.13 -1.34 -19.74
CA PRO A 434 -16.79 -0.07 -19.14
C PRO A 434 -15.50 0.50 -19.76
N THR A 435 -15.44 1.83 -19.84
CA THR A 435 -14.16 2.53 -20.01
C THR A 435 -13.71 3.03 -18.65
N PHE A 436 -12.43 2.89 -18.37
CA PHE A 436 -11.80 3.22 -17.11
C PHE A 436 -11.09 4.58 -17.20
N ARG A 437 -11.21 5.35 -16.13
CA ARG A 437 -10.43 6.55 -15.89
C ARG A 437 -9.61 6.33 -14.63
N ILE A 438 -8.30 6.39 -14.76
CA ILE A 438 -7.37 6.23 -13.63
C ILE A 438 -7.61 7.37 -12.61
N LEU A 439 -7.77 7.00 -11.33
CA LEU A 439 -7.82 7.95 -10.22
C LEU A 439 -6.48 8.02 -9.49
N SER A 440 -5.91 6.86 -9.16
CA SER A 440 -4.58 6.74 -8.56
C SER A 440 -3.86 5.49 -9.07
N VAL A 441 -2.56 5.60 -9.33
CA VAL A 441 -1.64 4.48 -9.61
C VAL A 441 -0.30 4.83 -8.99
N SER A 442 0.26 3.93 -8.19
CA SER A 442 1.57 4.16 -7.56
C SER A 442 2.70 4.12 -8.59
N ASP A 443 2.65 3.22 -9.57
CA ASP A 443 3.59 3.16 -10.71
C ASP A 443 2.85 2.99 -12.07
N PRO A 444 2.77 4.04 -12.89
CA PRO A 444 2.10 4.00 -14.20
C PRO A 444 2.89 3.28 -15.30
N TYR A 445 4.17 3.00 -15.09
CA TYR A 445 4.97 2.19 -16.01
C TYR A 445 4.56 0.71 -15.91
N MET A 446 4.29 0.24 -14.69
CA MET A 446 3.93 -1.15 -14.42
C MET A 446 2.50 -1.50 -14.89
N ILE A 447 1.57 -0.59 -14.61
CA ILE A 447 0.16 -0.78 -14.91
C ILE A 447 -0.34 0.41 -15.70
N SER A 448 -0.80 0.14 -16.92
CA SER A 448 -1.33 1.16 -17.81
C SER A 448 -2.68 0.73 -18.39
N LEU A 449 -3.49 1.70 -18.82
CA LEU A 449 -4.68 1.41 -19.60
C LEU A 449 -4.33 1.27 -21.08
N THR A 450 -5.10 0.47 -21.80
CA THR A 450 -5.05 0.42 -23.26
C THR A 450 -5.48 1.75 -23.89
N HIS A 451 -5.14 1.98 -25.16
CA HIS A 451 -5.47 3.23 -25.87
C HIS A 451 -6.97 3.55 -25.91
N ASP A 452 -7.83 2.54 -25.86
CA ASP A 452 -9.29 2.68 -25.81
C ASP A 452 -9.84 2.82 -24.38
N GLY A 453 -8.99 2.71 -23.36
CA GLY A 453 -9.33 2.81 -21.94
C GLY A 453 -10.21 1.68 -21.42
N ARG A 454 -10.38 0.57 -22.16
CA ARG A 454 -11.30 -0.52 -21.79
C ARG A 454 -10.63 -1.69 -21.09
N SER A 455 -9.32 -1.73 -21.13
CA SER A 455 -8.54 -2.85 -20.61
C SER A 455 -7.29 -2.35 -19.90
N ILE A 456 -6.80 -3.19 -18.98
CA ILE A 456 -5.58 -2.93 -18.24
C ILE A 456 -4.45 -3.76 -18.85
N LYS A 457 -3.30 -3.14 -19.07
CA LYS A 457 -2.09 -3.76 -19.59
C LYS A 457 -1.02 -3.81 -18.49
N PHE A 458 -0.36 -4.95 -18.41
CA PHE A 458 0.77 -5.18 -17.49
C PHE A 458 2.07 -5.22 -18.28
N THR A 459 3.11 -4.55 -17.78
CA THR A 459 4.44 -4.56 -18.43
C THR A 459 5.33 -5.68 -17.91
N GLU A 460 5.18 -6.09 -16.66
CA GLU A 460 5.94 -7.19 -16.07
C GLU A 460 5.07 -8.35 -15.59
N SER A 461 5.73 -9.49 -15.38
CA SER A 461 5.10 -10.69 -14.85
C SER A 461 4.91 -10.59 -13.34
N GLY A 462 3.71 -10.89 -12.86
CA GLY A 462 3.36 -10.79 -11.45
C GLY A 462 2.04 -11.46 -11.14
N VAL A 463 1.56 -11.24 -9.93
CA VAL A 463 0.23 -11.64 -9.50
C VAL A 463 -0.60 -10.40 -9.30
N VAL A 464 -1.74 -10.32 -9.99
CA VAL A 464 -2.70 -9.24 -9.81
C VAL A 464 -3.88 -9.74 -9.01
N LYS A 465 -4.24 -9.01 -7.96
CA LYS A 465 -5.53 -9.13 -7.28
C LYS A 465 -6.36 -7.90 -7.61
N PHE A 466 -7.56 -8.11 -8.15
CA PHE A 466 -8.44 -7.02 -8.55
C PHE A 466 -9.84 -7.20 -7.98
N VAL A 467 -10.54 -6.08 -7.85
CA VAL A 467 -11.95 -6.01 -7.52
C VAL A 467 -12.64 -5.04 -8.48
N PHE A 468 -13.62 -5.57 -9.18
CA PHE A 468 -14.52 -4.82 -10.04
C PHE A 468 -15.83 -4.62 -9.29
N GLN A 469 -16.27 -3.39 -9.10
CA GLN A 469 -17.59 -3.07 -8.54
C GLN A 469 -18.32 -2.15 -9.49
N GLN A 470 -19.61 -2.38 -9.72
CA GLN A 470 -20.45 -1.59 -10.61
C GLN A 470 -21.85 -1.48 -10.02
N ALA A 471 -22.36 -0.26 -9.90
CA ALA A 471 -23.80 -0.09 -9.65
C ALA A 471 -24.58 -0.02 -10.94
N LEU A 472 -25.76 -0.62 -10.91
CA LEU A 472 -26.66 -0.67 -12.03
C LEU A 472 -28.09 -0.47 -11.57
N TYR A 473 -28.90 0.08 -12.46
CA TYR A 473 -30.34 0.18 -12.30
C TYR A 473 -31.00 -0.68 -13.37
N SER A 474 -31.84 -1.62 -12.95
CA SER A 474 -32.46 -2.59 -13.85
C SER A 474 -33.97 -2.41 -13.98
N MET A 475 -34.44 -2.42 -15.23
CA MET A 475 -35.86 -2.33 -15.61
C MET A 475 -36.25 -3.55 -16.46
N GLY A 476 -37.22 -4.32 -15.98
CA GLY A 476 -37.79 -5.45 -16.69
C GLY A 476 -37.83 -6.74 -15.86
N PRO A 477 -38.83 -7.60 -16.05
CA PRO A 477 -38.96 -8.85 -15.30
C PRO A 477 -37.88 -9.88 -15.69
N THR A 478 -37.36 -9.82 -16.91
CA THR A 478 -36.26 -10.68 -17.39
C THR A 478 -34.96 -10.42 -16.65
N CYS A 479 -34.70 -9.18 -16.21
CA CYS A 479 -33.57 -8.84 -15.34
C CYS A 479 -33.59 -9.63 -14.02
N VAL A 480 -34.79 -9.85 -13.46
CA VAL A 480 -34.97 -10.59 -12.20
C VAL A 480 -34.76 -12.08 -12.45
N ARG A 481 -35.38 -12.61 -13.50
CA ARG A 481 -35.36 -14.05 -13.78
C ARG A 481 -33.97 -14.57 -14.18
N GLU A 482 -33.34 -13.91 -15.13
CA GLU A 482 -32.06 -14.34 -15.72
C GLU A 482 -30.85 -13.65 -15.08
N GLY A 483 -31.01 -12.52 -14.41
CA GLY A 483 -29.93 -11.84 -13.68
C GLY A 483 -28.85 -11.23 -14.58
N PHE A 484 -27.74 -10.84 -13.94
CA PHE A 484 -26.55 -10.26 -14.55
C PHE A 484 -25.36 -11.20 -14.40
N THR A 485 -24.52 -11.24 -15.44
CA THR A 485 -23.26 -11.98 -15.41
C THR A 485 -22.11 -11.01 -15.62
N LEU A 486 -21.20 -10.94 -14.66
CA LEU A 486 -19.92 -10.26 -14.80
C LEU A 486 -18.88 -11.27 -15.30
N LEU A 487 -18.16 -10.92 -16.36
CA LEU A 487 -17.05 -11.69 -16.90
C LEU A 487 -15.78 -10.84 -16.83
N SER A 488 -14.69 -11.46 -16.42
CA SER A 488 -13.35 -10.93 -16.66
C SER A 488 -12.56 -11.93 -17.48
N TYR A 489 -11.85 -11.44 -18.49
CA TYR A 489 -11.00 -12.25 -19.35
C TYR A 489 -9.58 -11.68 -19.35
N ILE A 490 -8.61 -12.59 -19.44
CA ILE A 490 -7.21 -12.27 -19.70
C ILE A 490 -6.90 -12.64 -21.14
N ASN A 491 -6.31 -11.70 -21.86
CA ASN A 491 -5.80 -11.89 -23.20
C ASN A 491 -4.30 -12.15 -23.11
N ARG A 492 -3.90 -13.37 -23.48
CA ARG A 492 -2.50 -13.81 -23.56
C ARG A 492 -2.14 -14.01 -25.02
N ASN A 493 -1.30 -13.14 -25.57
CA ASN A 493 -0.83 -13.21 -26.97
C ASN A 493 -1.97 -13.43 -28.00
N GLY A 494 -3.14 -12.79 -27.79
CA GLY A 494 -4.29 -12.88 -28.70
C GLY A 494 -5.32 -13.95 -28.35
N SER A 495 -5.03 -14.85 -27.39
CA SER A 495 -5.99 -15.82 -26.87
C SER A 495 -6.71 -15.28 -25.64
N ASN A 496 -8.04 -15.21 -25.69
CA ASN A 496 -8.84 -14.81 -24.55
C ASN A 496 -9.20 -16.04 -23.70
N SER A 497 -8.78 -16.03 -22.44
CA SER A 497 -9.23 -17.01 -21.44
C SER A 497 -10.03 -16.33 -20.35
N GLU A 498 -11.12 -16.98 -19.92
CA GLU A 498 -11.97 -16.50 -18.83
C GLU A 498 -11.24 -16.64 -17.49
N LEU A 499 -11.15 -15.55 -16.71
CA LEU A 499 -10.54 -15.54 -15.37
C LEU A 499 -11.57 -15.82 -14.29
N ILE A 500 -12.69 -15.10 -14.31
CA ILE A 500 -13.77 -15.28 -13.35
C ILE A 500 -15.11 -14.87 -13.98
N GLN A 501 -16.14 -15.61 -13.59
CA GLN A 501 -17.52 -15.29 -13.85
C GLN A 501 -18.24 -15.13 -12.52
N VAL A 502 -18.99 -14.04 -12.35
CA VAL A 502 -19.83 -13.81 -11.18
C VAL A 502 -21.26 -13.54 -11.63
N PHE A 503 -22.20 -14.18 -10.95
CA PHE A 503 -23.63 -13.99 -11.19
C PHE A 503 -24.22 -13.08 -10.12
N LYS A 504 -25.18 -12.22 -10.48
CA LYS A 504 -26.00 -11.47 -9.52
C LYS A 504 -27.44 -11.41 -10.01
N SER A 505 -28.40 -11.73 -9.15
CA SER A 505 -29.82 -11.58 -9.48
C SER A 505 -30.19 -10.10 -9.60
N GLY A 506 -30.96 -9.74 -10.62
CA GLY A 506 -31.45 -8.38 -10.79
C GLY A 506 -32.72 -8.11 -9.99
N VAL A 507 -33.06 -6.83 -9.83
CA VAL A 507 -34.28 -6.38 -9.16
C VAL A 507 -34.99 -5.37 -10.05
N ASN A 508 -36.31 -5.51 -10.19
CA ASN A 508 -37.07 -4.65 -11.09
C ASN A 508 -37.28 -3.25 -10.48
N TYR A 509 -36.95 -2.20 -11.23
CA TYR A 509 -37.08 -0.79 -10.83
C TYR A 509 -36.32 -0.42 -9.54
N ARG A 510 -35.13 -0.99 -9.36
CA ARG A 510 -34.27 -0.76 -8.20
C ARG A 510 -32.81 -0.65 -8.61
N ASP A 511 -32.08 0.13 -7.82
CA ASP A 511 -30.62 0.18 -7.85
C ASP A 511 -30.03 -1.03 -7.14
N THR A 512 -29.08 -1.69 -7.79
CA THR A 512 -28.32 -2.81 -7.24
C THR A 512 -26.85 -2.66 -7.58
N SER A 513 -26.00 -3.48 -6.98
CA SER A 513 -24.58 -3.55 -7.30
C SER A 513 -24.17 -4.98 -7.66
N ILE A 514 -23.21 -5.07 -8.59
CA ILE A 514 -22.50 -6.30 -8.91
C ILE A 514 -21.02 -6.09 -8.62
N SER A 515 -20.39 -7.10 -8.02
CA SER A 515 -18.98 -7.05 -7.69
C SER A 515 -18.30 -8.38 -7.92
N ALA A 516 -17.11 -8.38 -8.51
CA ALA A 516 -16.24 -9.55 -8.58
C ALA A 516 -14.86 -9.21 -8.03
N SER A 517 -14.27 -10.16 -7.32
CA SER A 517 -12.89 -10.10 -6.85
C SER A 517 -12.20 -11.39 -7.24
N SER A 518 -10.98 -11.29 -7.78
CA SER A 518 -10.17 -12.45 -8.14
C SER A 518 -8.68 -12.12 -8.10
N ALA A 519 -7.87 -13.16 -8.00
CA ALA A 519 -6.41 -13.09 -8.11
C ALA A 519 -5.94 -13.98 -9.27
N ALA A 520 -5.04 -13.48 -10.10
CA ALA A 520 -4.54 -14.19 -11.28
C ALA A 520 -3.06 -13.87 -11.55
N LYS A 521 -2.35 -14.85 -12.11
CA LYS A 521 -0.97 -14.66 -12.62
C LYS A 521 -1.03 -13.99 -14.00
N VAL A 522 -0.27 -12.92 -14.15
CA VAL A 522 -0.11 -12.14 -15.39
C VAL A 522 1.34 -12.20 -15.85
N ASN A 523 1.54 -12.20 -17.17
CA ASN A 523 2.85 -12.05 -17.79
C ASN A 523 3.01 -10.65 -18.40
N SER A 524 4.25 -10.28 -18.71
CA SER A 524 4.56 -9.10 -19.52
C SER A 524 3.74 -9.07 -20.82
N GLY A 525 2.95 -8.00 -21.00
CA GLY A 525 2.13 -7.77 -22.18
C GLY A 525 0.72 -8.33 -22.11
N ASP A 526 0.36 -9.05 -21.04
CA ASP A 526 -1.00 -9.54 -20.83
C ASP A 526 -1.98 -8.37 -20.62
N ILE A 527 -3.22 -8.57 -21.07
CA ILE A 527 -4.29 -7.56 -20.97
C ILE A 527 -5.50 -8.15 -20.25
N ILE A 528 -5.99 -7.49 -19.20
CA ILE A 528 -7.23 -7.88 -18.50
C ILE A 528 -8.36 -6.93 -18.88
N SER A 529 -9.52 -7.51 -19.15
CA SER A 529 -10.72 -6.76 -19.55
C SER A 529 -11.96 -7.29 -18.84
N PHE A 530 -13.00 -6.45 -18.79
CA PHE A 530 -14.24 -6.71 -18.05
C PHE A 530 -15.46 -6.49 -18.93
N GLU A 531 -16.47 -7.33 -18.75
CA GLU A 531 -17.72 -7.27 -19.49
C GLU A 531 -18.90 -7.62 -18.57
N VAL A 532 -19.97 -6.83 -18.65
CA VAL A 532 -21.22 -7.08 -17.93
C VAL A 532 -22.30 -7.46 -18.93
N LEU A 533 -22.76 -8.70 -18.85
CA LEU A 533 -23.80 -9.24 -19.70
C LEU A 533 -25.15 -9.16 -19.00
N SER A 534 -26.13 -8.58 -19.70
CA SER A 534 -27.53 -8.57 -19.31
C SER A 534 -28.44 -9.17 -20.39
N PRO A 535 -29.61 -9.71 -20.03
CA PRO A 535 -30.56 -10.30 -20.96
C PRO A 535 -31.06 -9.30 -22.02
N ALA A 536 -31.43 -9.79 -23.21
CA ALA A 536 -31.84 -8.94 -24.34
C ALA A 536 -33.09 -8.08 -24.07
N GLN A 537 -33.99 -8.53 -23.19
CA GLN A 537 -35.22 -7.83 -22.80
C GLN A 537 -35.06 -7.06 -21.48
N CYS A 538 -33.83 -6.88 -20.99
CA CYS A 538 -33.52 -6.19 -19.75
C CYS A 538 -32.91 -4.82 -20.05
N ASN A 539 -33.59 -3.74 -19.65
CA ASN A 539 -33.07 -2.39 -19.79
C ASN A 539 -32.25 -2.04 -18.55
N VAL A 540 -30.93 -1.88 -18.73
CA VAL A 540 -30.00 -1.58 -17.64
C VAL A 540 -29.31 -0.23 -17.85
N ARG A 541 -29.25 0.57 -16.80
CA ARG A 541 -28.42 1.79 -16.74
C ARG A 541 -27.25 1.54 -15.81
N TYR A 542 -26.03 1.82 -16.28
CA TYR A 542 -24.79 1.69 -15.51
C TYR A 542 -24.32 3.05 -15.02
N PHE A 543 -24.07 3.18 -13.72
CA PHE A 543 -23.59 4.43 -13.11
C PHE A 543 -22.07 4.51 -13.12
N GLY A 544 -21.53 5.72 -13.20
CA GLY A 544 -20.10 6.02 -13.06
C GLY A 544 -19.94 7.37 -12.39
N GLU A 545 -20.30 7.44 -11.11
CA GLU A 545 -20.30 8.65 -10.27
C GLU A 545 -19.09 8.64 -9.32
N ASN A 546 -18.64 9.80 -8.84
CA ASN A 546 -17.49 9.93 -7.92
C ASN A 546 -17.78 9.45 -6.48
N SER A 547 -18.96 8.88 -6.24
CA SER A 547 -19.40 8.43 -4.91
C SER A 547 -18.86 7.04 -4.54
N GLY A 548 -17.62 6.70 -4.96
CA GLY A 548 -17.02 5.36 -4.75
C GLY A 548 -17.77 4.20 -5.40
N ILE A 549 -18.86 4.49 -6.11
CA ILE A 549 -19.71 3.52 -6.77
C ILE A 549 -19.22 3.39 -8.21
N SER A 550 -19.03 2.15 -8.65
CA SER A 550 -18.47 1.83 -9.97
C SER A 550 -16.96 2.07 -10.10
N MET A 551 -16.21 1.31 -9.29
CA MET A 551 -14.77 1.41 -9.12
C MET A 551 -14.10 0.08 -9.45
N LEU A 552 -12.94 0.18 -10.08
CA LEU A 552 -12.00 -0.90 -10.30
C LEU A 552 -10.78 -0.61 -9.43
N SER A 553 -10.49 -1.49 -8.47
CA SER A 553 -9.27 -1.42 -7.68
C SER A 553 -8.46 -2.69 -7.93
N LEU A 554 -7.14 -2.56 -8.02
CA LEU A 554 -6.25 -3.70 -8.14
C LEU A 554 -4.93 -3.44 -7.43
N ILE A 555 -4.28 -4.52 -7.03
CA ILE A 555 -2.92 -4.54 -6.53
C ILE A 555 -2.14 -5.59 -7.32
N TRP A 556 -0.99 -5.20 -7.83
CA TRP A 556 -0.04 -6.07 -8.51
C TRP A 556 1.15 -6.30 -7.59
N ILE A 557 1.59 -7.54 -7.48
CA ILE A 557 2.72 -7.94 -6.65
C ILE A 557 3.66 -8.78 -7.53
N PRO A 558 4.99 -8.55 -7.48
CA PRO A 558 5.94 -9.29 -8.31
C PRO A 558 5.96 -10.79 -7.98
N THR A 559 6.30 -11.61 -8.98
CA THR A 559 6.30 -13.08 -8.84
C THR A 559 7.33 -13.63 -7.87
N GLY A 560 8.38 -12.86 -7.54
CA GLY A 560 9.41 -13.28 -6.60
C GLY A 560 8.91 -13.51 -5.17
N ILE A 561 7.84 -12.82 -4.78
CA ILE A 561 7.28 -12.84 -3.43
C ILE A 561 5.79 -13.21 -3.40
N SER A 562 5.19 -13.56 -4.55
CA SER A 562 3.74 -13.82 -4.61
C SER A 562 3.36 -14.96 -5.55
N THR A 563 2.27 -15.64 -5.21
CA THR A 563 1.63 -16.63 -6.09
C THR A 563 0.11 -16.57 -5.97
N ALA A 564 -0.61 -17.00 -7.01
CA ALA A 564 -2.05 -17.11 -6.97
C ALA A 564 -2.57 -18.39 -7.63
N ILE A 565 -3.66 -18.89 -7.09
CA ILE A 565 -4.37 -20.08 -7.56
C ILE A 565 -5.86 -19.76 -7.68
N THR A 566 -6.45 -20.26 -8.75
CA THR A 566 -7.90 -20.24 -8.97
C THR A 566 -8.43 -21.67 -9.03
N ALA A 567 -9.50 -21.94 -8.30
CA ALA A 567 -10.15 -23.25 -8.26
C ALA A 567 -11.66 -23.11 -8.45
N SER A 568 -12.26 -24.07 -9.14
CA SER A 568 -13.71 -24.20 -9.31
C SER A 568 -14.26 -25.22 -8.31
N VAL A 569 -15.56 -25.17 -8.00
CA VAL A 569 -16.18 -26.20 -7.17
C VAL A 569 -16.42 -27.46 -7.99
N SER A 570 -15.92 -28.59 -7.47
CA SER A 570 -16.05 -29.89 -8.13
C SER A 570 -17.51 -30.35 -8.20
N ALA A 571 -17.87 -31.03 -9.28
CA ALA A 571 -19.16 -31.69 -9.42
C ALA A 571 -19.33 -32.89 -8.45
N THR A 572 -18.24 -33.43 -7.92
CA THR A 572 -18.26 -34.60 -7.04
C THR A 572 -18.34 -34.21 -5.57
N GLY A 573 -19.30 -34.81 -4.84
CA GLY A 573 -19.44 -34.60 -3.39
C GLY A 573 -20.09 -33.28 -2.98
N LEU A 574 -20.87 -32.66 -3.87
CA LEU A 574 -21.61 -31.43 -3.58
C LEU A 574 -22.62 -31.64 -2.43
N PRO A 575 -22.67 -30.74 -1.44
CA PRO A 575 -23.66 -30.81 -0.39
C PRO A 575 -25.04 -30.34 -0.92
N THR A 576 -25.94 -31.29 -1.18
CA THR A 576 -27.35 -31.03 -1.52
C THR A 576 -28.28 -31.48 -0.39
N GLY A 577 -29.49 -30.92 -0.35
CA GLY A 577 -30.49 -31.21 0.68
C GLY A 577 -30.30 -30.39 1.96
N ALA A 578 -30.50 -31.00 3.12
CA ALA A 578 -30.30 -30.36 4.42
C ALA A 578 -28.80 -30.35 4.77
N VAL A 579 -28.16 -29.21 4.53
CA VAL A 579 -26.71 -29.06 4.65
C VAL A 579 -26.40 -28.37 5.98
N LYS A 580 -25.62 -29.02 6.84
CA LYS A 580 -25.10 -28.44 8.08
C LYS A 580 -23.60 -28.66 8.18
N ASN A 581 -22.84 -27.56 8.17
CA ASN A 581 -21.38 -27.53 8.25
C ASN A 581 -20.69 -28.56 7.33
N LYS A 582 -21.06 -28.58 6.05
CA LYS A 582 -20.44 -29.46 5.04
C LYS A 582 -19.34 -28.71 4.30
N LEU A 583 -18.21 -29.37 4.09
CA LEU A 583 -17.09 -28.83 3.32
C LEU A 583 -17.37 -28.91 1.83
N LEU A 584 -16.95 -27.89 1.09
CA LEU A 584 -16.98 -27.88 -0.37
C LEU A 584 -15.74 -28.60 -0.95
N SER A 585 -15.96 -29.32 -2.05
CA SER A 585 -14.90 -29.93 -2.84
C SER A 585 -14.54 -29.03 -4.01
N PHE A 586 -13.25 -28.90 -4.32
CA PHE A 586 -12.72 -28.06 -5.38
C PHE A 586 -11.97 -28.87 -6.43
N SER A 587 -12.00 -28.39 -7.66
CA SER A 587 -11.20 -28.82 -8.80
C SER A 587 -10.31 -27.67 -9.26
N GLN A 588 -9.08 -27.99 -9.64
CA GLN A 588 -8.11 -27.00 -10.11
C GLN A 588 -7.72 -27.36 -11.56
N ASP A 589 -7.85 -26.39 -12.47
CA ASP A 589 -7.55 -26.57 -13.90
C ASP A 589 -6.08 -26.26 -14.25
N LEU A 590 -5.36 -25.57 -13.35
CA LEU A 590 -3.96 -25.15 -13.50
C LEU A 590 -3.00 -26.07 -12.75
N PRO A 591 -1.73 -26.20 -13.16
CA PRO A 591 -0.76 -27.06 -12.51
C PRO A 591 -0.57 -26.71 -11.02
N GLN A 592 -0.28 -27.75 -10.24
CA GLN A 592 -0.10 -27.67 -8.79
C GLN A 592 1.12 -26.77 -8.48
N ASP A 593 0.89 -25.65 -7.79
CA ASP A 593 1.98 -24.78 -7.35
C ASP A 593 2.75 -25.42 -6.18
N LYS A 594 4.01 -25.02 -5.99
CA LYS A 594 4.83 -25.54 -4.88
C LYS A 594 4.31 -25.09 -3.50
N ILE A 595 3.85 -23.84 -3.42
CA ILE A 595 3.47 -23.17 -2.16
C ILE A 595 2.02 -23.52 -1.75
N ILE A 596 1.08 -23.45 -2.69
CA ILE A 596 -0.34 -23.74 -2.45
C ILE A 596 -0.72 -25.02 -3.16
N GLN A 597 -1.09 -26.04 -2.39
CA GLN A 597 -1.45 -27.36 -2.92
C GLN A 597 -2.86 -27.77 -2.50
N LEU A 598 -3.72 -28.07 -3.48
CA LEU A 598 -4.96 -28.77 -3.22
C LEU A 598 -4.65 -30.24 -2.89
N ILE A 599 -5.11 -30.72 -1.73
CA ILE A 599 -4.90 -32.12 -1.32
C ILE A 599 -5.68 -33.03 -2.26
N SER A 600 -5.01 -33.96 -2.94
CA SER A 600 -5.64 -34.86 -3.94
C SER A 600 -6.00 -36.24 -3.40
N THR A 601 -5.39 -36.70 -2.30
CA THR A 601 -5.56 -38.06 -1.77
C THR A 601 -5.96 -38.08 -0.29
N GLY A 602 -6.64 -39.14 0.14
CA GLY A 602 -7.09 -39.33 1.53
C GLY A 602 -8.45 -38.74 1.87
N GLN A 603 -8.80 -38.70 3.16
CA GLN A 603 -10.11 -38.26 3.66
C GLN A 603 -10.39 -36.77 3.39
N TYR A 604 -9.34 -35.98 3.19
CA TYR A 604 -9.36 -34.54 2.92
C TYR A 604 -9.23 -34.18 1.43
N ALA A 605 -9.23 -35.19 0.55
CA ALA A 605 -9.11 -35.00 -0.89
C ALA A 605 -10.12 -33.99 -1.42
N HIS A 606 -9.63 -33.06 -2.23
CA HIS A 606 -10.34 -31.97 -2.88
C HIS A 606 -11.00 -30.95 -1.94
N LYS A 607 -10.80 -31.01 -0.61
CA LYS A 607 -11.51 -30.14 0.35
C LYS A 607 -10.62 -29.12 1.05
N TYR A 608 -9.31 -29.35 1.05
CA TYR A 608 -8.35 -28.52 1.77
C TYR A 608 -7.22 -28.05 0.86
N PHE A 609 -6.86 -26.77 1.01
CA PHE A 609 -5.65 -26.19 0.44
C PHE A 609 -4.58 -26.12 1.52
N LYS A 610 -3.41 -26.70 1.25
CA LYS A 610 -2.25 -26.68 2.13
C LYS A 610 -1.29 -25.58 1.71
N PHE A 611 -0.85 -24.79 2.68
CA PHE A 611 0.22 -23.81 2.53
C PHE A 611 1.53 -24.39 3.05
N SER A 612 2.61 -24.29 2.27
CA SER A 612 3.94 -24.82 2.61
C SER A 612 4.88 -23.78 3.23
N GLU A 613 4.55 -22.51 3.13
CA GLU A 613 5.40 -21.39 3.56
C GLU A 613 4.59 -20.40 4.39
N ASN A 614 5.28 -19.64 5.25
CA ASN A 614 4.67 -18.58 6.04
C ASN A 614 4.41 -17.38 5.14
N GLY A 615 3.27 -16.72 5.32
CA GLY A 615 2.97 -15.53 4.52
C GLY A 615 1.56 -15.00 4.72
N GLY A 616 1.28 -13.94 3.99
CA GLY A 616 -0.02 -13.32 3.87
C GLY A 616 -0.90 -14.02 2.86
N VAL A 617 -2.15 -14.32 3.22
CA VAL A 617 -3.12 -14.92 2.30
C VAL A 617 -4.34 -14.05 2.15
N SER A 618 -4.80 -13.93 0.92
CA SER A 618 -6.00 -13.18 0.58
C SER A 618 -6.93 -13.98 -0.32
N VAL A 619 -8.10 -14.32 0.20
CA VAL A 619 -9.07 -15.25 -0.41
C VAL A 619 -10.29 -14.49 -0.91
N SER A 620 -10.71 -14.75 -2.15
CA SER A 620 -12.02 -14.34 -2.67
C SER A 620 -12.79 -15.56 -3.16
N PHE A 621 -13.97 -15.80 -2.59
CA PHE A 621 -14.84 -16.92 -2.93
C PHE A 621 -16.19 -16.40 -3.40
N ASN A 622 -16.66 -16.88 -4.55
CA ASN A 622 -17.99 -16.60 -5.07
C ASN A 622 -18.73 -17.93 -5.21
N LEU A 623 -19.96 -17.99 -4.70
CA LEU A 623 -20.81 -19.17 -4.75
C LEU A 623 -22.09 -18.87 -5.51
N LYS A 624 -22.37 -19.62 -6.58
CA LYS A 624 -23.62 -19.55 -7.33
C LYS A 624 -24.46 -20.80 -7.06
N LEU A 625 -25.68 -20.61 -6.56
CA LEU A 625 -26.53 -21.74 -6.16
C LEU A 625 -28.03 -21.47 -6.27
N ILE A 626 -28.81 -22.53 -6.09
CA ILE A 626 -30.27 -22.56 -5.96
C ILE A 626 -30.60 -23.17 -4.60
N HIS A 627 -31.39 -22.47 -3.79
CA HIS A 627 -31.74 -22.94 -2.45
C HIS A 627 -33.12 -22.47 -2.00
N SER A 628 -33.64 -23.16 -0.99
CA SER A 628 -34.82 -22.78 -0.20
C SER A 628 -34.48 -22.41 1.25
N CYS A 629 -33.18 -22.27 1.57
CA CYS A 629 -32.71 -21.83 2.89
C CYS A 629 -33.21 -20.41 3.20
N ASN A 630 -33.61 -20.16 4.45
CA ASN A 630 -33.86 -18.80 4.94
C ASN A 630 -32.56 -18.01 5.02
N VAL A 631 -31.51 -18.63 5.58
CA VAL A 631 -30.16 -18.07 5.62
C VAL A 631 -29.15 -19.15 5.23
N ILE A 632 -28.29 -18.83 4.29
CA ILE A 632 -27.08 -19.58 3.97
C ILE A 632 -25.94 -18.96 4.73
N LYS A 633 -25.07 -19.79 5.30
CA LYS A 633 -23.84 -19.37 5.94
C LYS A 633 -22.66 -20.02 5.24
N VAL A 634 -21.77 -19.18 4.72
CA VAL A 634 -20.48 -19.58 4.14
C VAL A 634 -19.41 -19.22 5.16
N THR A 635 -18.58 -20.18 5.54
CA THR A 635 -17.54 -20.01 6.56
C THR A 635 -16.19 -20.41 5.98
N LEU A 636 -15.20 -19.53 6.15
CA LEU A 636 -13.81 -19.82 5.84
C LEU A 636 -13.13 -20.36 7.11
N ASN A 637 -12.57 -21.56 7.02
CA ASN A 637 -11.95 -22.23 8.16
C ASN A 637 -10.48 -22.54 7.87
N THR A 638 -9.66 -22.39 8.89
CA THR A 638 -8.23 -22.75 8.87
C THR A 638 -7.93 -23.82 9.91
N LYS A 639 -6.91 -24.64 9.66
CA LYS A 639 -6.49 -25.72 10.55
C LYS A 639 -4.97 -25.92 10.42
N ILE A 640 -4.22 -25.76 11.51
CA ILE A 640 -2.74 -25.83 11.49
C ILE A 640 -2.22 -27.27 11.63
N SER A 641 -2.95 -28.14 12.32
CA SER A 641 -2.58 -29.54 12.54
C SER A 641 -3.79 -30.45 12.45
N ASP A 642 -3.60 -31.70 12.01
CA ASP A 642 -4.68 -32.66 11.75
C ASP A 642 -5.56 -32.99 12.97
N GLN A 643 -5.05 -32.74 14.18
CA GLN A 643 -5.77 -32.96 15.44
C GLN A 643 -6.42 -31.68 16.02
N ALA A 644 -6.12 -30.50 15.46
CA ALA A 644 -6.70 -29.24 15.91
C ALA A 644 -8.11 -29.03 15.35
N GLN A 645 -9.01 -28.44 16.16
CA GLN A 645 -10.32 -28.02 15.67
C GLN A 645 -10.17 -26.88 14.65
N PRO A 646 -11.00 -26.85 13.59
CA PRO A 646 -10.95 -25.78 12.59
C PRO A 646 -11.30 -24.44 13.24
N SER A 647 -10.40 -23.46 13.12
CA SER A 647 -10.64 -22.08 13.52
C SER A 647 -11.40 -21.35 12.41
N ILE A 648 -12.38 -20.53 12.81
CA ILE A 648 -13.16 -19.73 11.88
C ILE A 648 -12.41 -18.42 11.63
N VAL A 649 -12.01 -18.17 10.39
CA VAL A 649 -11.38 -16.90 9.98
C VAL A 649 -12.45 -15.84 9.78
N THR A 650 -13.35 -16.06 8.82
CA THR A 650 -14.44 -15.12 8.51
C THR A 650 -15.71 -15.84 8.09
N GLN A 651 -16.82 -15.12 8.11
CA GLN A 651 -18.14 -15.62 7.75
C GLN A 651 -18.87 -14.63 6.86
N GLN A 652 -19.64 -15.17 5.93
CA GLN A 652 -20.62 -14.41 5.15
C GLN A 652 -21.94 -15.17 5.14
N ILE A 653 -23.03 -14.42 5.14
CA ILE A 653 -24.37 -15.00 4.99
C ILE A 653 -25.00 -14.62 3.66
N GLY A 654 -25.89 -15.45 3.15
CA GLY A 654 -26.85 -15.10 2.09
C GLY A 654 -28.26 -15.26 2.65
N GLY A 655 -29.15 -14.32 2.42
CA GLY A 655 -30.55 -14.50 2.80
C GLY A 655 -31.32 -15.39 1.83
N GLN A 656 -32.64 -15.29 1.90
CA GLN A 656 -33.53 -16.06 1.04
C GLN A 656 -33.38 -15.64 -0.43
N MET A 657 -33.53 -16.62 -1.32
CA MET A 657 -33.53 -16.42 -2.75
C MET A 657 -34.70 -15.48 -3.17
N PRO A 658 -34.45 -14.42 -3.96
CA PRO A 658 -35.52 -13.52 -4.39
C PRO A 658 -36.53 -14.22 -5.30
N GLU A 659 -37.81 -13.88 -5.16
CA GLU A 659 -38.90 -14.51 -5.91
C GLU A 659 -38.74 -14.28 -7.43
N GLY A 660 -38.88 -15.36 -8.22
CA GLY A 660 -38.78 -15.31 -9.68
C GLY A 660 -37.36 -15.43 -10.26
N THR A 661 -36.31 -15.41 -9.42
CA THR A 661 -34.93 -15.63 -9.84
C THR A 661 -34.66 -17.10 -10.16
N GLN A 662 -33.71 -17.40 -11.05
CA GLN A 662 -33.25 -18.78 -11.31
C GLN A 662 -32.06 -19.18 -10.45
N TRP A 663 -31.19 -18.22 -10.14
CA TRP A 663 -29.97 -18.42 -9.38
C TRP A 663 -29.79 -17.29 -8.38
N THR A 664 -29.02 -17.54 -7.33
CA THR A 664 -28.51 -16.52 -6.42
C THR A 664 -27.01 -16.70 -6.22
N SER A 665 -26.36 -15.68 -5.68
CA SER A 665 -24.93 -15.73 -5.36
C SER A 665 -24.61 -15.17 -3.99
N VAL A 666 -23.56 -15.73 -3.39
CA VAL A 666 -22.96 -15.26 -2.13
C VAL A 666 -21.46 -15.11 -2.37
N SER A 667 -20.89 -13.96 -2.01
CA SER A 667 -19.46 -13.68 -2.15
C SER A 667 -18.82 -13.46 -0.80
N LEU A 668 -17.67 -14.08 -0.54
CA LEU A 668 -16.91 -13.97 0.71
C LEU A 668 -15.49 -13.54 0.38
N ARG A 669 -14.96 -12.56 1.11
CA ARG A 669 -13.60 -12.04 0.92
C ARG A 669 -12.89 -11.92 2.26
N SER A 670 -11.61 -12.26 2.31
CA SER A 670 -10.86 -12.20 3.56
C SER A 670 -9.37 -12.16 3.30
N SER A 671 -8.65 -11.48 4.18
CA SER A 671 -7.19 -11.49 4.24
C SER A 671 -6.73 -11.88 5.65
N PHE A 672 -5.70 -12.73 5.77
CA PHE A 672 -5.18 -13.26 7.03
C PHE A 672 -3.80 -13.90 6.83
N ASP A 673 -3.02 -14.03 7.90
CA ASP A 673 -1.71 -14.67 7.88
C ASP A 673 -1.81 -16.20 8.00
N VAL A 674 -0.89 -16.90 7.34
CA VAL A 674 -0.74 -18.35 7.39
C VAL A 674 0.66 -18.75 7.76
N GLU A 675 0.75 -19.86 8.50
CA GLU A 675 1.99 -20.55 8.81
C GLU A 675 2.14 -21.80 7.94
N ASN A 676 3.37 -22.30 7.82
CA ASN A 676 3.67 -23.56 7.17
C ASN A 676 2.85 -24.71 7.78
N GLY A 677 2.12 -25.42 6.91
CA GLY A 677 1.24 -26.52 7.28
C GLY A 677 -0.22 -26.12 7.48
N THR A 678 -0.56 -24.82 7.36
CA THR A 678 -1.94 -24.36 7.46
C THR A 678 -2.80 -24.97 6.35
N LEU A 679 -3.95 -25.52 6.73
CA LEU A 679 -4.97 -26.10 5.87
C LEU A 679 -6.19 -25.18 5.83
N LEU A 680 -6.59 -24.75 4.63
CA LEU A 680 -7.75 -23.90 4.39
C LEU A 680 -8.91 -24.71 3.82
N SER A 681 -10.12 -24.49 4.34
CA SER A 681 -11.34 -25.11 3.84
C SER A 681 -12.53 -24.16 3.87
N VAL A 682 -13.49 -24.37 2.97
CA VAL A 682 -14.74 -23.60 2.92
C VAL A 682 -15.89 -24.51 3.33
N SER A 683 -16.64 -24.11 4.35
CA SER A 683 -17.84 -24.83 4.80
C SER A 683 -19.12 -24.06 4.49
N LEU A 684 -20.17 -24.82 4.21
CA LEU A 684 -21.50 -24.33 3.87
C LEU A 684 -22.52 -24.87 4.87
N ASP A 685 -23.41 -23.99 5.32
CA ASP A 685 -24.50 -24.31 6.23
C ASP A 685 -25.81 -23.64 5.76
N CYS A 686 -26.90 -24.39 5.79
CA CYS A 686 -28.23 -23.97 5.37
C CYS A 686 -29.16 -23.95 6.58
N ILE A 687 -29.45 -22.75 7.07
CA ILE A 687 -30.34 -22.55 8.22
C ILE A 687 -31.78 -22.54 7.71
N ARG A 688 -32.54 -23.59 8.06
CA ARG A 688 -33.95 -23.80 7.71
C ARG A 688 -34.20 -23.76 6.20
N GLY A 689 -34.14 -24.92 5.57
CA GLY A 689 -34.43 -25.12 4.15
C GLY A 689 -33.54 -26.20 3.56
N ARG A 690 -33.33 -26.16 2.24
CA ARG A 690 -32.46 -27.09 1.53
C ARG A 690 -31.67 -26.40 0.43
N ILE A 691 -30.49 -26.92 0.15
CA ILE A 691 -29.71 -26.58 -1.05
C ILE A 691 -30.14 -27.51 -2.17
N ASN A 692 -30.64 -26.95 -3.26
CA ASN A 692 -31.14 -27.72 -4.38
C ASN A 692 -30.02 -28.03 -5.37
N GLN A 693 -29.26 -27.00 -5.77
CA GLN A 693 -28.20 -27.13 -6.77
C GLN A 693 -27.10 -26.09 -6.53
N ILE A 694 -25.85 -26.48 -6.73
CA ILE A 694 -24.68 -25.58 -6.77
C ILE A 694 -24.13 -25.63 -8.19
N SER A 695 -23.75 -24.49 -8.75
CA SER A 695 -23.17 -24.43 -10.10
C SER A 695 -21.70 -24.87 -10.06
N THR A 696 -21.30 -25.76 -10.99
CA THR A 696 -19.97 -26.40 -11.03
C THR A 696 -19.05 -25.80 -12.08
N GLU A 697 -19.56 -25.47 -13.26
CA GLU A 697 -18.72 -25.05 -14.40
C GLU A 697 -18.55 -23.53 -14.48
N LYS A 698 -19.54 -22.75 -14.00
CA LYS A 698 -19.62 -21.30 -14.27
C LYS A 698 -20.30 -20.52 -13.15
N GLY A 699 -19.51 -19.77 -12.37
CA GLY A 699 -20.00 -18.83 -11.36
C GLY A 699 -19.70 -19.21 -9.90
N THR A 700 -19.06 -20.35 -9.65
CA THR A 700 -18.62 -20.76 -8.31
C THR A 700 -17.11 -20.96 -8.30
N ASN A 701 -16.39 -19.91 -7.93
CA ASN A 701 -14.94 -19.84 -8.06
C ASN A 701 -14.30 -19.39 -6.75
N LEU A 702 -13.17 -20.00 -6.43
CA LEU A 702 -12.26 -19.63 -5.34
C LEU A 702 -10.98 -19.08 -5.96
N SER A 703 -10.53 -17.94 -5.48
CA SER A 703 -9.23 -17.36 -5.80
C SER A 703 -8.46 -17.10 -4.52
N ILE A 704 -7.18 -17.47 -4.52
CA ILE A 704 -6.29 -17.29 -3.38
C ILE A 704 -5.04 -16.58 -3.91
N LEU A 705 -4.71 -15.46 -3.29
CA LEU A 705 -3.42 -14.78 -3.39
C LEU A 705 -2.61 -15.15 -2.15
N TRP A 706 -1.33 -15.48 -2.34
CA TRP A 706 -0.35 -15.61 -1.27
C TRP A 706 0.81 -14.65 -1.53
N VAL A 707 1.32 -14.04 -0.46
CA VAL A 707 2.44 -13.11 -0.45
C VAL A 707 3.40 -13.53 0.66
N SER A 708 4.71 -13.50 0.42
CA SER A 708 5.71 -13.76 1.46
C SER A 708 5.60 -12.73 2.58
N SER A 709 5.73 -13.20 3.83
CA SER A 709 5.85 -12.32 5.00
C SER A 709 7.24 -11.73 5.11
#